data_AF-A0A7G2FKR7-F1
#
_entry.id   AF-A0A7G2FKR7-F1
#
_cell.length_a   1.000
_cell.length_b   1.000
_cell.length_c   1.000
_cell.angle_alpha   90.00
_cell.angle_beta   90.00
_cell.angle_gamma   90.00
#
_symmetry.space_group_name_H-M   'P 1'
#
loop_
_entity.id
_entity.type
_entity.pdbx_description
1 polymer ?
#
loop_
_entity_poly.entity_id
_entity_poly.type
_entity_poly.pdbx_seq_one_letter_code
_entity_poly.pdbx_strand_id
1 'polypeptide(L)'
;MQATANLPTIWNLSLRGSSSKVHIVNPRHRKSHALHCLRSEGHEEFDNSQKSLGQSSITKEAKHKDIWNLFREAQKNIMILNKQRLAAVDELEQLKKDKEELLERINQLEAESQIVIKKDKSSLFWELLLRIDSMVINGLVNIEEASSMRKLVKEHEANISVFPLDVLQQGDAEILAELRRFTNKGKRNGLHVIHICTEMAPLVSVGPLASYITGLSCALQEEGYMVEVILPKYSTLDLDEIEGLREIEADAYSYFDGQLHANRIWNGVVSGIGVTLIQPVYYSSMFSRDKVYGYQDDFDRFAYFSRASLDYIAKSGKQPDVLHIHNWQTAIVGPLFWDVFVNQGLEGTRILLTCQDFDKGLVPPEKLELCGLDPAELHRLDRLQDNTNPHFVNILKGGVVYSNKVVIMSSSHSSIPGLEPTLAIHKDKLFFAPFGMDNSMEKDLCCDLHRKTEIMTKVGQRDSPAKEEAPPATKKRFLTPGRFVTILCIINLINYVDRGVIASNGVNGSSKVCDAKGVCSAETGIQGEFNLTNFEDGLLSSAFMVGLLVASPIFAGLSKRFNPFKLIGVGLTVWTIAVIGCGFSYNFWMIAVFRMFVGVGEASFISLAAPYIDDSAPVARKNFWLGLFYMCIPAGVALGYVFGGYIGNHLGWRWAFYIEAIAMAVFVILSFCIKPPQQLKGFADKDSKKPSTSIETVAPTDAEASQIKTKTPKSKNLVVLFGKDLKALFSEKVFIVNVLGYITYNFVIGAYSYWGPKAGFGIYKMKNADMIFGGLTIICGIIGTLGGSYVLDRINATLSNTFKLLAASTLLGAAFCFTAFLMKNMYAFIALFAVGEILIFAPQAPVNFVCLHCVRPNLRPLSMASSTVLIHILGDVPSSPLYGKMQDHLKNWRKSTLIITSILFLAAIIWGIGIFMNSVDRSNEVSEDDEVEEDKLESKTENSTLA
;
A
#
# COMPACT_ATOMS: atom_id res chain seq x y z
N MET A 1 -47.13 24.53 -48.79
CA MET A 1 -47.28 23.25 -49.50
C MET A 1 -46.70 22.18 -48.59
N GLN A 2 -47.45 21.33 -47.87
CA GLN A 2 -48.57 20.43 -48.22
C GLN A 2 -48.19 19.23 -49.11
N ALA A 3 -47.93 18.09 -48.46
CA ALA A 3 -48.32 16.71 -48.80
C ALA A 3 -47.57 15.79 -47.81
N THR A 4 -48.10 15.02 -46.84
CA THR A 4 -49.35 14.28 -46.56
C THR A 4 -49.48 12.88 -47.19
N ALA A 5 -49.28 11.87 -46.33
CA ALA A 5 -49.89 10.54 -46.31
C ALA A 5 -49.53 9.48 -47.39
N ASN A 6 -49.20 8.26 -46.95
CA ASN A 6 -50.14 7.12 -46.96
C ASN A 6 -49.57 5.81 -46.35
N LEU A 7 -50.19 5.36 -45.25
CA LEU A 7 -50.53 3.94 -44.96
C LEU A 7 -51.90 3.66 -45.66
N PRO A 8 -52.43 2.41 -45.83
CA PRO A 8 -52.45 1.31 -44.84
C PRO A 8 -52.61 -0.16 -45.40
N THR A 9 -53.17 -1.07 -44.56
CA THR A 9 -53.99 -2.29 -44.87
C THR A 9 -53.31 -3.59 -45.39
N ILE A 10 -53.43 -4.79 -44.75
CA ILE A 10 -54.57 -5.73 -44.43
C ILE A 10 -54.87 -6.71 -45.61
N TRP A 11 -55.03 -8.05 -45.47
CA TRP A 11 -54.99 -9.02 -44.34
C TRP A 11 -54.84 -10.50 -44.84
N ASN A 12 -54.57 -11.46 -43.92
CA ASN A 12 -55.21 -12.80 -43.75
C ASN A 12 -54.30 -13.76 -42.92
N LEU A 13 -54.65 -14.47 -41.83
CA LEU A 13 -55.89 -14.78 -41.06
C LEU A 13 -56.54 -16.18 -41.29
N SER A 14 -56.06 -17.20 -40.56
CA SER A 14 -56.85 -18.31 -39.93
C SER A 14 -55.88 -19.07 -38.98
N LEU A 15 -56.13 -19.41 -37.71
CA LEU A 15 -57.27 -19.92 -36.91
C LEU A 15 -57.47 -21.45 -36.90
N ARG A 16 -57.62 -21.96 -35.66
CA ARG A 16 -57.85 -23.35 -35.18
C ARG A 16 -56.66 -24.33 -35.32
N GLY A 17 -56.36 -25.18 -34.33
CA GLY A 17 -56.87 -25.25 -32.94
C GLY A 17 -56.79 -26.64 -32.30
N SER A 18 -56.91 -26.72 -30.96
CA SER A 18 -56.91 -27.94 -30.12
C SER A 18 -55.53 -28.61 -29.90
N SER A 19 -55.20 -29.29 -28.80
CA SER A 19 -55.62 -29.16 -27.38
C SER A 19 -54.76 -30.08 -26.49
N SER A 20 -54.24 -29.55 -25.38
CA SER A 20 -54.25 -30.23 -24.07
C SER A 20 -53.97 -29.22 -22.95
N LYS A 21 -54.67 -29.35 -21.82
CA LYS A 21 -54.64 -28.38 -20.71
C LYS A 21 -53.92 -28.94 -19.49
N VAL A 22 -53.20 -28.09 -18.79
CA VAL A 22 -53.15 -28.10 -17.32
C VAL A 22 -53.38 -26.66 -16.83
N HIS A 23 -54.38 -26.45 -15.97
CA HIS A 23 -54.58 -25.17 -15.28
C HIS A 23 -53.87 -25.22 -13.93
N ILE A 24 -53.19 -24.14 -13.56
CA ILE A 24 -52.87 -23.85 -12.15
C ILE A 24 -53.68 -22.61 -11.77
N VAL A 25 -54.53 -22.74 -10.73
CA VAL A 25 -55.49 -21.72 -10.32
C VAL A 25 -54.96 -20.95 -9.11
N ASN A 26 -55.09 -19.63 -9.14
CA ASN A 26 -54.73 -18.72 -8.06
C ASN A 26 -55.99 -18.35 -7.23
N PRO A 27 -55.99 -18.58 -5.90
CA PRO A 27 -56.95 -17.98 -4.98
C PRO A 27 -56.28 -16.95 -4.05
N ARG A 28 -56.65 -15.66 -4.20
CA ARG A 28 -56.44 -14.64 -3.16
C ARG A 28 -57.66 -14.53 -2.24
N HIS A 29 -57.41 -14.03 -1.02
CA HIS A 29 -58.36 -13.54 -0.02
C HIS A 29 -59.27 -14.54 0.71
N ARG A 30 -59.10 -14.58 2.05
CA ARG A 30 -60.15 -14.18 2.99
C ARG A 30 -59.55 -13.40 4.17
N LYS A 31 -60.39 -12.66 4.91
CA LYS A 31 -60.01 -11.86 6.09
C LYS A 31 -60.57 -12.50 7.38
N SER A 32 -59.97 -12.13 8.51
CA SER A 32 -60.53 -11.87 9.87
C SER A 32 -61.90 -12.43 10.31
N HIS A 33 -61.96 -12.76 11.61
CA HIS A 33 -63.10 -13.19 12.44
C HIS A 33 -63.51 -14.68 12.23
N ALA A 34 -63.55 -15.57 13.23
CA ALA A 34 -63.99 -15.53 14.65
C ALA A 34 -65.48 -15.86 14.83
N LEU A 35 -65.86 -16.26 16.06
CA LEU A 35 -67.17 -16.80 16.52
C LEU A 35 -67.47 -18.26 16.10
N HIS A 36 -68.15 -19.10 16.92
CA HIS A 36 -68.30 -19.13 18.39
C HIS A 36 -68.95 -20.47 18.85
N CYS A 37 -69.02 -20.69 20.17
CA CYS A 37 -69.90 -21.68 20.84
C CYS A 37 -69.58 -23.17 20.59
N LEU A 38 -70.03 -24.14 21.40
CA LEU A 38 -70.94 -24.14 22.56
C LEU A 38 -70.29 -24.85 23.78
N ARG A 39 -70.83 -24.84 25.01
CA ARG A 39 -71.53 -23.84 25.84
C ARG A 39 -71.97 -24.56 27.13
N SER A 40 -71.69 -23.99 28.30
CA SER A 40 -72.58 -24.15 29.45
C SER A 40 -72.35 -22.99 30.42
N GLU A 41 -73.21 -21.97 30.33
CA GLU A 41 -73.37 -20.98 31.40
C GLU A 41 -74.32 -21.60 32.42
N GLY A 42 -73.80 -21.91 33.61
CA GLY A 42 -74.60 -22.17 34.80
C GLY A 42 -74.75 -20.88 35.59
N HIS A 43 -75.99 -20.53 35.93
CA HIS A 43 -76.34 -19.30 36.66
C HIS A 43 -76.04 -19.39 38.16
N GLU A 44 -76.00 -18.22 38.79
CA GLU A 44 -76.18 -17.95 40.23
C GLU A 44 -75.13 -18.56 41.20
N GLU A 45 -74.46 -17.78 42.04
CA GLU A 45 -74.92 -17.01 43.23
C GLU A 45 -75.12 -17.84 44.51
N PHE A 46 -74.71 -17.18 45.60
CA PHE A 46 -74.93 -17.47 47.02
C PHE A 46 -74.62 -18.86 47.62
N ASP A 47 -73.67 -18.80 48.56
CA ASP A 47 -73.64 -19.58 49.79
C ASP A 47 -75.05 -19.88 50.35
N ASN A 48 -75.35 -21.17 50.52
CA ASN A 48 -76.19 -21.61 51.63
C ASN A 48 -75.83 -23.01 52.13
N SER A 49 -74.86 -23.07 53.04
CA SER A 49 -74.85 -23.92 54.25
C SER A 49 -75.56 -25.30 54.21
N GLN A 50 -74.78 -26.41 54.23
CA GLN A 50 -74.72 -27.36 55.37
C GLN A 50 -73.86 -28.61 55.11
N LYS A 51 -73.14 -29.07 56.15
CA LYS A 51 -72.90 -30.48 56.62
C LYS A 51 -72.47 -31.57 55.59
N SER A 52 -71.56 -32.51 55.88
CA SER A 52 -70.84 -32.86 57.13
C SER A 52 -69.69 -33.86 56.87
N LEU A 53 -68.81 -34.01 57.87
CA LEU A 53 -67.93 -35.16 58.23
C LEU A 53 -67.75 -36.32 57.22
N GLY A 54 -66.50 -36.69 56.92
CA GLY A 54 -66.15 -37.96 56.26
C GLY A 54 -64.65 -38.30 56.25
N GLN A 55 -64.29 -39.34 57.02
CA GLN A 55 -63.02 -40.09 57.13
C GLN A 55 -61.78 -39.67 56.32
N SER A 56 -60.70 -39.38 57.05
CA SER A 56 -59.31 -39.51 56.57
C SER A 56 -58.78 -40.93 56.77
N SER A 57 -58.24 -41.59 55.72
CA SER A 57 -57.26 -42.70 55.86
C SER A 57 -56.61 -43.20 54.55
N ILE A 58 -57.35 -43.25 53.43
CA ILE A 58 -56.97 -44.06 52.25
C ILE A 58 -56.02 -43.35 51.24
N THR A 59 -55.71 -42.06 51.41
CA THR A 59 -55.18 -41.20 50.34
C THR A 59 -53.65 -41.18 50.12
N LYS A 60 -52.85 -41.92 50.89
CA LYS A 60 -51.36 -41.88 50.75
C LYS A 60 -50.78 -42.81 49.69
N GLU A 61 -51.20 -44.08 49.63
CA GLU A 61 -50.62 -45.05 48.68
C GLU A 61 -51.03 -44.78 47.23
N ALA A 62 -52.29 -44.37 47.01
CA ALA A 62 -52.80 -44.01 45.68
C ALA A 62 -51.97 -42.87 45.06
N LYS A 63 -51.81 -41.75 45.77
CA LYS A 63 -51.01 -40.60 45.31
C LYS A 63 -49.57 -40.96 44.96
N HIS A 64 -48.95 -41.89 45.69
CA HIS A 64 -47.56 -42.26 45.41
C HIS A 64 -47.41 -43.01 44.07
N LYS A 65 -48.45 -43.77 43.67
CA LYS A 65 -48.48 -44.54 42.42
C LYS A 65 -48.65 -43.64 41.19
N ASP A 66 -49.47 -42.60 41.30
CA ASP A 66 -49.67 -41.60 40.23
C ASP A 66 -48.40 -40.79 39.96
N ILE A 67 -47.67 -40.38 40.99
CA ILE A 67 -46.39 -39.67 40.87
C ILE A 67 -45.37 -40.51 40.08
N TRP A 68 -45.28 -41.82 40.35
CA TRP A 68 -44.39 -42.72 39.60
C TRP A 68 -44.82 -42.96 38.15
N ASN A 69 -46.11 -42.81 37.83
CA ASN A 69 -46.59 -42.86 36.45
C ASN A 69 -46.24 -41.56 35.69
N LEU A 70 -46.50 -40.40 36.31
CA LEU A 70 -46.10 -39.08 35.77
C LEU A 70 -44.58 -38.99 35.52
N PHE A 71 -43.75 -39.54 36.41
CA PHE A 71 -42.29 -39.59 36.19
C PHE A 71 -41.90 -40.45 34.98
N ARG A 72 -42.53 -41.61 34.77
CA ARG A 72 -42.28 -42.46 33.60
C ARG A 72 -42.75 -41.81 32.30
N GLU A 73 -43.89 -41.12 32.34
CA GLU A 73 -44.42 -40.40 31.19
C GLU A 73 -43.54 -39.20 30.82
N ALA A 74 -43.06 -38.44 31.81
CA ALA A 74 -42.07 -37.38 31.62
C ALA A 74 -40.77 -37.91 31.01
N GLN A 75 -40.21 -39.03 31.52
CA GLN A 75 -39.03 -39.66 30.94
C GLN A 75 -39.25 -40.11 29.49
N LYS A 76 -40.40 -40.71 29.18
CA LYS A 76 -40.76 -41.14 27.82
C LYS A 76 -40.87 -39.93 26.88
N ASN A 77 -41.48 -38.84 27.32
CA ASN A 77 -41.61 -37.61 26.54
C ASN A 77 -40.24 -36.95 26.28
N ILE A 78 -39.36 -36.88 27.30
CA ILE A 78 -37.97 -36.41 27.14
C ILE A 78 -37.21 -37.27 26.12
N MET A 79 -37.37 -38.60 26.15
CA MET A 79 -36.72 -39.51 25.20
C MET A 79 -37.20 -39.30 23.76
N ILE A 80 -38.51 -39.10 23.55
CA ILE A 80 -39.09 -38.77 22.23
C ILE A 80 -38.55 -37.42 21.72
N LEU A 81 -38.56 -36.39 22.57
CA LEU A 81 -38.14 -35.04 22.22
C LEU A 81 -36.63 -34.98 21.92
N ASN A 82 -35.80 -35.71 22.67
CA ASN A 82 -34.38 -35.86 22.34
C ASN A 82 -34.15 -36.60 21.01
N LYS A 83 -34.96 -37.62 20.68
CA LYS A 83 -34.87 -38.29 19.36
C LYS A 83 -35.25 -37.35 18.21
N GLN A 84 -36.25 -36.49 18.39
CA GLN A 84 -36.61 -35.46 17.42
C GLN A 84 -35.50 -34.41 17.26
N ARG A 85 -34.86 -33.99 18.37
CA ARG A 85 -33.73 -33.05 18.31
C ARG A 85 -32.51 -33.63 17.60
N LEU A 86 -32.25 -34.94 17.71
CA LEU A 86 -31.15 -35.59 17.00
C LEU A 86 -31.39 -35.56 15.48
N ALA A 87 -32.57 -36.02 15.02
CA ALA A 87 -32.92 -35.98 13.60
C ALA A 87 -32.86 -34.57 12.98
N ALA A 88 -33.27 -33.55 13.74
CA ALA A 88 -33.18 -32.14 13.31
C ALA A 88 -31.74 -31.57 13.32
N VAL A 89 -30.79 -32.22 14.01
CA VAL A 89 -29.35 -31.92 13.90
C VAL A 89 -28.77 -32.62 12.67
N ASP A 90 -29.12 -33.89 12.44
CA ASP A 90 -28.68 -34.65 11.26
C ASP A 90 -29.10 -33.96 9.95
N GLU A 91 -30.35 -33.47 9.85
CA GLU A 91 -30.83 -32.65 8.72
C GLU A 91 -30.04 -31.34 8.56
N LEU A 92 -29.63 -30.71 9.67
CA LEU A 92 -28.91 -29.43 9.66
C LEU A 92 -27.42 -29.60 9.29
N GLU A 93 -26.79 -30.73 9.64
CA GLU A 93 -25.46 -31.07 9.14
C GLU A 93 -25.48 -31.39 7.64
N GLN A 94 -26.49 -32.10 7.15
CA GLN A 94 -26.66 -32.33 5.70
C GLN A 94 -26.84 -31.01 4.94
N LEU A 95 -27.75 -30.13 5.37
CA LEU A 95 -27.95 -28.82 4.76
C LEU A 95 -26.70 -27.92 4.81
N LYS A 96 -25.86 -28.08 5.85
CA LYS A 96 -24.56 -27.39 5.92
C LYS A 96 -23.58 -27.91 4.88
N LYS A 97 -23.52 -29.24 4.68
CA LYS A 97 -22.65 -29.87 3.67
C LYS A 97 -23.05 -29.48 2.25
N ASP A 98 -24.34 -29.57 1.92
CA ASP A 98 -24.87 -29.20 0.60
C ASP A 98 -24.58 -27.71 0.26
N LYS A 99 -24.63 -26.84 1.28
CA LYS A 99 -24.25 -25.42 1.14
C LYS A 99 -22.75 -25.23 0.88
N GLU A 100 -21.89 -26.03 1.50
CA GLU A 100 -20.42 -25.93 1.31
C GLU A 100 -20.04 -26.39 -0.12
N GLU A 101 -20.66 -27.44 -0.65
CA GLU A 101 -20.49 -27.88 -2.05
C GLU A 101 -20.99 -26.82 -3.06
N LEU A 102 -22.14 -26.19 -2.80
CA LEU A 102 -22.67 -25.12 -3.65
C LEU A 102 -21.77 -23.87 -3.67
N LEU A 103 -21.12 -23.54 -2.54
CA LEU A 103 -20.17 -22.42 -2.48
C LEU A 103 -18.90 -22.69 -3.29
N GLU A 104 -18.38 -23.92 -3.23
CA GLU A 104 -17.23 -24.33 -4.04
C GLU A 104 -17.55 -24.24 -5.55
N ARG A 105 -18.75 -24.68 -5.94
CA ARG A 105 -19.26 -24.58 -7.33
C ARG A 105 -19.37 -23.13 -7.82
N ILE A 106 -19.80 -22.20 -6.96
CA ILE A 106 -19.90 -20.77 -7.29
C ILE A 106 -18.51 -20.16 -7.47
N ASN A 107 -17.57 -20.42 -6.55
CA ASN A 107 -16.20 -19.91 -6.63
C ASN A 107 -15.50 -20.34 -7.93
N GLN A 108 -15.73 -21.58 -8.39
CA GLN A 108 -15.19 -22.08 -9.65
C GLN A 108 -15.74 -21.32 -10.86
N LEU A 109 -17.06 -21.14 -10.94
CA LEU A 109 -17.71 -20.39 -12.03
C LEU A 109 -17.32 -18.90 -12.04
N GLU A 110 -17.13 -18.27 -10.88
CA GLU A 110 -16.61 -16.90 -10.80
C GLU A 110 -15.18 -16.80 -11.35
N ALA A 111 -14.30 -17.76 -11.03
CA ALA A 111 -12.94 -17.79 -11.55
C ALA A 111 -12.89 -17.97 -13.08
N GLU A 112 -13.68 -18.90 -13.62
CA GLU A 112 -13.82 -19.11 -15.08
C GLU A 112 -14.31 -17.83 -15.78
N SER A 113 -15.29 -17.12 -15.19
CA SER A 113 -15.81 -15.85 -15.76
C SER A 113 -14.77 -14.73 -15.81
N GLN A 114 -13.91 -14.60 -14.78
CA GLN A 114 -12.88 -13.55 -14.72
C GLN A 114 -11.77 -13.76 -15.75
N ILE A 115 -11.45 -15.02 -16.10
CA ILE A 115 -10.43 -15.34 -17.10
C ILE A 115 -10.90 -14.88 -18.49
N VAL A 116 -12.14 -15.16 -18.87
CA VAL A 116 -12.73 -14.72 -20.14
C VAL A 116 -12.72 -13.18 -20.23
N ILE A 117 -13.20 -12.50 -19.19
CA ILE A 117 -13.26 -11.03 -19.13
C ILE A 117 -11.85 -10.39 -19.13
N LYS A 118 -10.80 -11.11 -18.70
CA LYS A 118 -9.42 -10.63 -18.78
C LYS A 118 -8.84 -10.81 -20.20
N LYS A 119 -9.08 -11.95 -20.86
CA LYS A 119 -8.61 -12.20 -22.24
C LYS A 119 -9.16 -11.15 -23.20
N ASP A 120 -10.48 -10.95 -23.16
CA ASP A 120 -11.26 -10.04 -24.00
C ASP A 120 -10.84 -8.55 -23.87
N LYS A 121 -10.14 -8.17 -22.79
CA LYS A 121 -9.63 -6.79 -22.64
C LYS A 121 -8.22 -6.59 -23.19
N SER A 122 -7.38 -7.63 -23.23
CA SER A 122 -6.02 -7.51 -23.78
C SER A 122 -6.05 -7.53 -25.32
N SER A 123 -6.93 -8.33 -25.92
CA SER A 123 -7.12 -8.40 -27.37
C SER A 123 -7.49 -7.04 -27.97
N LEU A 124 -8.56 -6.42 -27.46
CA LEU A 124 -9.06 -5.12 -27.94
C LEU A 124 -8.04 -3.98 -27.77
N PHE A 125 -7.18 -4.03 -26.74
CA PHE A 125 -6.09 -3.07 -26.52
C PHE A 125 -5.02 -3.15 -27.62
N TRP A 126 -4.55 -4.36 -27.92
CA TRP A 126 -3.52 -4.56 -28.94
C TRP A 126 -4.04 -4.37 -30.36
N GLU A 127 -5.27 -4.81 -30.66
CA GLU A 127 -5.90 -4.58 -31.95
C GLU A 127 -5.96 -3.08 -32.29
N LEU A 128 -6.31 -2.24 -31.30
CA LEU A 128 -6.38 -0.78 -31.42
C LEU A 128 -5.00 -0.13 -31.61
N LEU A 129 -3.96 -0.57 -30.90
CA LEU A 129 -2.58 -0.09 -31.11
C LEU A 129 -2.07 -0.45 -32.50
N LEU A 130 -2.25 -1.71 -32.92
CA LEU A 130 -1.92 -2.20 -34.27
C LEU A 130 -2.77 -1.52 -35.37
N ARG A 131 -3.91 -0.91 -35.01
CA ARG A 131 -4.72 -0.05 -35.90
C ARG A 131 -4.08 1.32 -36.10
N ILE A 132 -3.57 1.94 -35.03
CA ILE A 132 -2.82 3.21 -35.14
C ILE A 132 -1.55 3.01 -35.96
N ASP A 133 -0.89 1.85 -35.85
CA ASP A 133 0.27 1.51 -36.69
C ASP A 133 -0.09 1.42 -38.18
N SER A 134 -1.19 0.73 -38.52
CA SER A 134 -1.76 0.70 -39.88
C SER A 134 -1.98 2.13 -40.41
N MET A 135 -2.62 3.01 -39.62
CA MET A 135 -2.87 4.39 -40.02
C MET A 135 -1.59 5.19 -40.32
N VAL A 136 -0.48 4.96 -39.62
CA VAL A 136 0.80 5.64 -39.90
C VAL A 136 1.42 5.14 -41.20
N ILE A 137 1.48 3.81 -41.39
CA ILE A 137 2.13 3.22 -42.57
C ILE A 137 1.31 3.52 -43.85
N ASN A 138 -0.02 3.63 -43.72
CA ASN A 138 -0.95 4.07 -44.76
C ASN A 138 -0.96 5.61 -44.99
N GLY A 139 -0.24 6.39 -44.17
CA GLY A 139 -0.21 7.86 -44.28
C GLY A 139 -1.48 8.61 -43.85
N LEU A 140 -2.43 7.94 -43.18
CA LEU A 140 -3.67 8.53 -42.66
C LEU A 140 -3.43 9.43 -41.44
N VAL A 141 -2.36 9.15 -40.68
CA VAL A 141 -2.00 9.85 -39.44
C VAL A 141 -0.47 10.07 -39.42
N ASN A 142 -0.02 11.24 -38.98
CA ASN A 142 1.42 11.52 -38.86
C ASN A 142 2.04 10.93 -37.58
N ILE A 143 3.37 10.84 -37.53
CA ILE A 143 4.10 10.19 -36.43
C ILE A 143 3.84 10.86 -35.06
N GLU A 144 3.70 12.18 -35.01
CA GLU A 144 3.45 12.91 -33.77
C GLU A 144 2.02 12.66 -33.23
N GLU A 145 1.02 12.71 -34.10
CA GLU A 145 -0.37 12.43 -33.74
C GLU A 145 -0.55 10.97 -33.33
N ALA A 146 0.05 10.03 -34.07
CA ALA A 146 0.03 8.61 -33.73
C ALA A 146 0.76 8.31 -32.41
N SER A 147 1.88 8.97 -32.12
CA SER A 147 2.56 8.87 -30.82
C SER A 147 1.66 9.35 -29.67
N SER A 148 0.94 10.45 -29.89
CA SER A 148 -0.08 10.94 -28.94
C SER A 148 -1.23 9.95 -28.74
N MET A 149 -1.71 9.30 -29.82
CA MET A 149 -2.79 8.30 -29.77
C MET A 149 -2.36 6.99 -29.10
N ARG A 150 -1.19 6.43 -29.43
CA ARG A 150 -0.62 5.25 -28.74
C ARG A 150 -0.50 5.49 -27.24
N LYS A 151 -0.04 6.69 -26.86
CA LYS A 151 0.04 7.12 -25.46
C LYS A 151 -1.34 7.25 -24.80
N LEU A 152 -2.34 7.82 -25.49
CA LEU A 152 -3.71 7.94 -25.00
C LEU A 152 -4.29 6.54 -24.69
N VAL A 153 -4.16 5.59 -25.62
CA VAL A 153 -4.59 4.19 -25.46
C VAL A 153 -3.86 3.53 -24.28
N LYS A 154 -2.52 3.68 -24.19
CA LYS A 154 -1.68 3.19 -23.07
C LYS A 154 -2.09 3.75 -21.70
N GLU A 155 -2.50 5.02 -21.63
CA GLU A 155 -2.97 5.64 -20.38
C GLU A 155 -4.38 5.16 -19.96
N HIS A 156 -5.19 4.61 -20.88
CA HIS A 156 -6.60 4.28 -20.62
C HIS A 156 -6.97 2.78 -20.68
N GLU A 157 -6.00 1.87 -20.88
CA GLU A 157 -6.14 0.38 -20.87
C GLU A 157 -7.35 -0.17 -20.08
N ALA A 158 -7.41 0.08 -18.76
CA ALA A 158 -8.45 -0.47 -17.88
C ALA A 158 -9.89 0.00 -18.19
N ASN A 159 -10.03 1.12 -18.92
CA ASN A 159 -11.29 1.71 -19.36
C ASN A 159 -11.64 1.36 -20.82
N ILE A 160 -10.83 0.58 -21.55
CA ILE A 160 -11.09 0.26 -22.97
C ILE A 160 -12.39 -0.52 -23.18
N SER A 161 -12.93 -1.17 -22.14
CA SER A 161 -14.31 -1.70 -22.15
C SER A 161 -15.43 -0.64 -22.19
N VAL A 162 -15.09 0.63 -22.43
CA VAL A 162 -16.02 1.72 -22.79
C VAL A 162 -15.98 2.03 -24.30
N PHE A 163 -14.95 1.58 -25.02
CA PHE A 163 -14.92 1.57 -26.47
C PHE A 163 -15.86 0.45 -26.96
N PRO A 164 -16.86 0.73 -27.82
CA PRO A 164 -17.76 -0.33 -28.30
C PRO A 164 -17.02 -1.31 -29.22
N LEU A 165 -17.23 -2.62 -29.04
CA LEU A 165 -16.72 -3.64 -29.98
C LEU A 165 -17.18 -3.34 -31.43
N ASP A 166 -18.41 -2.84 -31.57
CA ASP A 166 -19.02 -2.39 -32.82
C ASP A 166 -18.18 -1.36 -33.60
N VAL A 167 -17.26 -0.64 -32.95
CA VAL A 167 -16.37 0.36 -33.55
C VAL A 167 -15.05 -0.24 -34.04
N LEU A 168 -14.56 -1.33 -33.42
CA LEU A 168 -13.35 -2.01 -33.87
C LEU A 168 -13.58 -2.77 -35.20
N GLN A 169 -14.83 -3.08 -35.55
CA GLN A 169 -15.21 -3.63 -36.85
C GLN A 169 -15.39 -2.56 -37.95
N GLN A 170 -15.25 -1.26 -37.64
CA GLN A 170 -15.40 -0.16 -38.60
C GLN A 170 -14.07 0.18 -39.31
N GLY A 171 -14.08 1.19 -40.18
CA GLY A 171 -12.90 1.63 -40.92
C GLY A 171 -11.92 2.42 -40.05
N ASP A 172 -10.66 2.49 -40.51
CA ASP A 172 -9.59 3.22 -39.81
C ASP A 172 -9.96 4.70 -39.58
N ALA A 173 -10.76 5.30 -40.48
CA ALA A 173 -11.24 6.68 -40.36
C ALA A 173 -12.30 6.90 -39.27
N GLU A 174 -13.21 5.93 -39.01
CA GLU A 174 -14.18 6.04 -37.91
C GLU A 174 -13.49 5.88 -36.55
N ILE A 175 -12.58 4.91 -36.44
CA ILE A 175 -11.77 4.69 -35.23
C ILE A 175 -10.93 5.94 -34.90
N LEU A 176 -10.33 6.57 -35.91
CA LEU A 176 -9.60 7.82 -35.79
C LEU A 176 -10.48 8.99 -35.29
N ALA A 177 -11.74 9.06 -35.73
CA ALA A 177 -12.68 10.10 -35.28
C ALA A 177 -13.07 9.94 -33.81
N GLU A 178 -13.23 8.70 -33.32
CA GLU A 178 -13.60 8.44 -31.92
C GLU A 178 -12.40 8.52 -30.98
N LEU A 179 -11.21 8.07 -31.39
CA LEU A 179 -9.95 8.28 -30.64
C LEU A 179 -9.70 9.77 -30.33
N ARG A 180 -10.01 10.67 -31.27
CA ARG A 180 -9.88 12.12 -31.11
C ARG A 180 -10.86 12.75 -30.10
N ARG A 181 -11.85 12.01 -29.57
CA ARG A 181 -12.83 12.51 -28.58
C ARG A 181 -12.44 12.27 -27.11
N PHE A 182 -11.54 11.33 -26.81
CA PHE A 182 -11.26 10.92 -25.43
C PHE A 182 -10.24 11.82 -24.71
N THR A 183 -10.58 12.24 -23.49
CA THR A 183 -9.74 13.07 -22.60
C THR A 183 -10.10 12.82 -21.12
N ASN A 184 -9.23 13.01 -20.12
CA ASN A 184 -7.76 13.06 -20.07
C ASN A 184 -7.37 12.99 -18.58
N LYS A 185 -6.64 11.95 -18.13
CA LYS A 185 -5.99 11.92 -16.80
C LYS A 185 -5.02 10.75 -16.62
N GLY A 186 -3.81 11.04 -16.15
CA GLY A 186 -3.00 10.10 -15.35
C GLY A 186 -1.98 9.27 -16.13
N LYS A 187 -0.75 9.78 -16.20
CA LYS A 187 0.39 9.11 -16.84
C LYS A 187 0.71 7.74 -16.20
N ARG A 188 0.77 6.68 -17.01
CA ARG A 188 1.39 5.39 -16.67
C ARG A 188 2.76 5.29 -17.33
N ASN A 189 3.82 5.18 -16.52
CA ASN A 189 5.17 4.88 -17.00
C ASN A 189 5.36 3.35 -16.97
N GLY A 190 5.17 2.69 -18.11
CA GLY A 190 5.62 1.30 -18.34
C GLY A 190 6.46 1.28 -19.62
N LEU A 191 7.58 0.56 -19.61
CA LEU A 191 8.45 0.40 -20.78
C LEU A 191 7.69 -0.23 -21.96
N HIS A 192 8.16 0.04 -23.18
CA HIS A 192 7.75 -0.61 -24.42
C HIS A 192 8.86 -1.55 -24.90
N VAL A 193 8.53 -2.82 -25.04
CA VAL A 193 9.42 -3.90 -25.47
C VAL A 193 8.93 -4.45 -26.80
N ILE A 194 9.83 -4.61 -27.77
CA ILE A 194 9.56 -5.35 -28.99
C ILE A 194 10.52 -6.53 -29.05
N HIS A 195 9.98 -7.75 -29.12
CA HIS A 195 10.78 -8.95 -29.39
C HIS A 195 10.89 -9.15 -30.92
N ILE A 196 12.10 -9.36 -31.43
CA ILE A 196 12.33 -9.88 -32.79
C ILE A 196 12.85 -11.31 -32.62
N CYS A 197 12.05 -12.31 -32.98
CA CYS A 197 12.38 -13.73 -32.81
C CYS A 197 12.04 -14.56 -34.05
N THR A 198 12.43 -15.83 -34.03
CA THR A 198 12.15 -16.80 -35.10
C THR A 198 10.95 -17.69 -34.82
N GLU A 199 10.50 -17.78 -33.57
CA GLU A 199 9.44 -18.67 -33.11
C GLU A 199 8.71 -18.14 -31.86
N MET A 200 7.45 -18.56 -31.65
CA MET A 200 6.54 -18.15 -30.57
C MET A 200 5.41 -19.18 -30.44
N ALA A 201 5.11 -19.63 -29.22
CA ALA A 201 4.00 -20.55 -28.98
C ALA A 201 2.65 -19.82 -28.91
N PRO A 202 1.54 -20.37 -29.47
CA PRO A 202 1.47 -21.64 -30.19
C PRO A 202 2.02 -21.58 -31.63
N LEU A 203 1.88 -20.43 -32.29
CA LEU A 203 2.07 -20.17 -33.74
C LEU A 203 3.14 -21.00 -34.46
N VAL A 204 4.35 -21.01 -33.92
CA VAL A 204 5.52 -21.74 -34.41
C VAL A 204 6.30 -22.20 -33.19
N SER A 205 6.30 -23.51 -32.94
CA SER A 205 6.89 -24.11 -31.74
C SER A 205 7.89 -25.21 -32.12
N VAL A 206 9.09 -24.83 -32.56
CA VAL A 206 10.14 -25.77 -33.00
C VAL A 206 11.18 -26.03 -31.91
N GLY A 207 11.50 -25.01 -31.11
CA GLY A 207 12.47 -25.05 -30.02
C GLY A 207 11.93 -24.51 -28.68
N PRO A 208 12.83 -24.37 -27.69
CA PRO A 208 12.50 -23.83 -26.37
C PRO A 208 12.24 -22.31 -26.36
N LEU A 209 12.67 -21.59 -27.43
CA LEU A 209 12.50 -20.16 -27.53
C LEU A 209 11.01 -19.81 -27.71
N ALA A 210 10.25 -20.62 -28.46
CA ALA A 210 8.83 -20.40 -28.70
C ALA A 210 8.01 -20.21 -27.42
N SER A 211 8.11 -21.17 -26.50
CA SER A 211 7.40 -21.13 -25.20
C SER A 211 7.98 -20.06 -24.26
N TYR A 212 9.28 -19.76 -24.38
CA TYR A 212 9.91 -18.69 -23.62
C TYR A 212 9.43 -17.30 -24.04
N ILE A 213 9.28 -17.03 -25.35
CA ILE A 213 8.77 -15.75 -25.86
C ILE A 213 7.36 -15.49 -25.31
N THR A 214 6.46 -16.47 -25.42
CA THR A 214 5.07 -16.34 -24.95
C THR A 214 5.01 -16.18 -23.43
N GLY A 215 5.74 -17.02 -22.68
CA GLY A 215 5.79 -16.94 -21.21
C GLY A 215 6.38 -15.62 -20.69
N LEU A 216 7.46 -15.13 -21.30
CA LEU A 216 8.07 -13.84 -20.95
C LEU A 216 7.15 -12.66 -21.32
N SER A 217 6.56 -12.68 -22.52
CA SER A 217 5.69 -11.61 -23.00
C SER A 217 4.45 -11.44 -22.12
N CYS A 218 3.78 -12.54 -21.77
CA CYS A 218 2.67 -12.55 -20.82
C CYS A 218 3.09 -11.99 -19.44
N ALA A 219 4.23 -12.42 -18.90
CA ALA A 219 4.70 -11.98 -17.58
C ALA A 219 5.05 -10.49 -17.55
N LEU A 220 5.65 -9.96 -18.62
CA LEU A 220 5.94 -8.54 -18.77
C LEU A 220 4.66 -7.71 -18.88
N GLN A 221 3.63 -8.21 -19.59
CA GLN A 221 2.31 -7.58 -19.60
C GLN A 221 1.65 -7.57 -18.21
N GLU A 222 1.77 -8.64 -17.42
CA GLU A 222 1.23 -8.68 -16.05
C GLU A 222 1.88 -7.65 -15.09
N GLU A 223 3.15 -7.31 -15.32
CA GLU A 223 3.86 -6.22 -14.63
C GLU A 223 3.57 -4.83 -15.23
N GLY A 224 2.77 -4.74 -16.30
CA GLY A 224 2.32 -3.49 -16.92
C GLY A 224 3.23 -2.92 -18.02
N TYR A 225 4.11 -3.74 -18.60
CA TYR A 225 4.90 -3.38 -19.78
C TYR A 225 4.11 -3.60 -21.07
N MET A 226 4.34 -2.76 -22.07
CA MET A 226 3.82 -3.00 -23.42
C MET A 226 4.79 -3.93 -24.15
N VAL A 227 4.28 -5.06 -24.65
CA VAL A 227 5.08 -6.09 -25.34
C VAL A 227 4.45 -6.46 -26.67
N GLU A 228 5.26 -6.37 -27.73
CA GLU A 228 4.92 -6.83 -29.09
C GLU A 228 5.96 -7.85 -29.58
N VAL A 229 5.55 -8.70 -30.52
CA VAL A 229 6.43 -9.71 -31.14
C VAL A 229 6.41 -9.55 -32.66
N ILE A 230 7.59 -9.49 -33.27
CA ILE A 230 7.78 -9.50 -34.73
C ILE A 230 8.34 -10.87 -35.14
N LEU A 231 7.70 -11.51 -36.13
CA LEU A 231 8.01 -12.84 -36.65
C LEU A 231 8.05 -12.85 -38.19
N PRO A 232 8.79 -13.77 -38.82
CA PRO A 232 8.61 -14.08 -40.24
C PRO A 232 7.26 -14.79 -40.47
N LYS A 233 6.59 -14.48 -41.59
CA LYS A 233 5.37 -15.23 -41.98
C LYS A 233 5.75 -16.54 -42.66
N TYR A 234 5.87 -17.61 -41.87
CA TYR A 234 6.10 -18.97 -42.38
C TYR A 234 4.84 -19.56 -43.02
N SER A 235 5.01 -20.52 -43.94
CA SER A 235 3.90 -21.32 -44.50
C SER A 235 3.31 -22.33 -43.51
N THR A 236 4.03 -22.63 -42.42
CA THR A 236 3.63 -23.59 -41.37
C THR A 236 3.09 -22.90 -40.11
N LEU A 237 2.68 -21.64 -40.22
CA LEU A 237 2.05 -20.90 -39.12
C LEU A 237 0.67 -21.48 -38.82
N ASP A 238 0.37 -21.71 -37.54
CA ASP A 238 -1.02 -21.82 -37.10
C ASP A 238 -1.66 -20.42 -37.14
N LEU A 239 -2.63 -20.23 -38.04
CA LEU A 239 -3.33 -18.96 -38.23
C LEU A 239 -4.66 -18.90 -37.48
N ASP A 240 -5.20 -20.04 -37.03
CA ASP A 240 -6.49 -20.10 -36.32
C ASP A 240 -6.33 -19.59 -34.87
N GLU A 241 -5.10 -19.65 -34.33
CA GLU A 241 -4.69 -19.06 -33.04
C GLU A 241 -4.43 -17.53 -33.09
N ILE A 242 -4.62 -16.85 -34.24
CA ILE A 242 -4.42 -15.40 -34.38
C ILE A 242 -5.75 -14.64 -34.41
N GLU A 243 -6.07 -13.97 -33.31
CA GLU A 243 -7.22 -13.08 -33.21
C GLU A 243 -6.98 -11.80 -34.03
N GLY A 244 -7.94 -11.41 -34.88
CA GLY A 244 -7.90 -10.14 -35.63
C GLY A 244 -6.85 -10.04 -36.74
N LEU A 245 -6.36 -11.16 -37.28
CA LEU A 245 -5.34 -11.19 -38.35
C LEU A 245 -5.77 -10.41 -39.61
N ARG A 246 -4.96 -9.44 -40.02
CA ARG A 246 -5.16 -8.62 -41.24
C ARG A 246 -3.86 -8.20 -41.91
N GLU A 247 -3.88 -8.07 -43.24
CA GLU A 247 -2.82 -7.46 -44.03
C GLU A 247 -2.91 -5.92 -43.95
N ILE A 248 -1.78 -5.21 -43.88
CA ILE A 248 -1.74 -3.75 -44.01
C ILE A 248 -1.55 -3.40 -45.49
N GLU A 249 -2.51 -2.66 -46.07
CA GLU A 249 -2.47 -2.21 -47.48
C GLU A 249 -1.48 -1.05 -47.70
N ALA A 250 -0.19 -1.28 -47.45
CA ALA A 250 0.86 -0.27 -47.57
C ALA A 250 2.18 -0.76 -48.18
N ASP A 251 2.86 0.17 -48.85
CA ASP A 251 4.19 0.02 -49.45
C ASP A 251 5.30 -0.10 -48.39
N ALA A 252 5.44 -1.26 -47.75
CA ALA A 252 6.58 -1.55 -46.89
C ALA A 252 7.77 -2.07 -47.74
N TYR A 253 8.84 -1.28 -47.83
CA TYR A 253 10.07 -1.65 -48.56
C TYR A 253 11.25 -1.83 -47.62
N SER A 254 12.14 -2.77 -47.95
CA SER A 254 13.39 -3.03 -47.23
C SER A 254 14.56 -3.20 -48.18
N TYR A 255 15.74 -2.75 -47.77
CA TYR A 255 16.97 -2.98 -48.51
C TYR A 255 17.38 -4.46 -48.43
N PHE A 256 17.67 -5.08 -49.58
CA PHE A 256 18.41 -6.33 -49.66
C PHE A 256 19.18 -6.41 -50.98
N ASP A 257 20.39 -6.99 -50.97
CA ASP A 257 21.18 -7.32 -52.18
C ASP A 257 21.24 -6.16 -53.22
N GLY A 258 21.53 -4.95 -52.74
CA GLY A 258 21.65 -3.74 -53.56
C GLY A 258 20.32 -3.07 -53.98
N GLN A 259 19.16 -3.62 -53.61
CA GLN A 259 17.85 -3.20 -54.10
C GLN A 259 16.82 -3.02 -52.96
N LEU A 260 15.67 -2.40 -53.27
CA LEU A 260 14.53 -2.28 -52.36
C LEU A 260 13.45 -3.30 -52.71
N HIS A 261 13.14 -4.20 -51.77
CA HIS A 261 12.16 -5.27 -51.94
C HIS A 261 10.91 -5.01 -51.11
N ALA A 262 9.74 -5.28 -51.71
CA ALA A 262 8.45 -5.10 -51.05
C ALA A 262 8.16 -6.21 -50.04
N ASN A 263 7.51 -5.84 -48.94
CA ASN A 263 7.01 -6.70 -47.88
C ASN A 263 5.52 -6.50 -47.71
N ARG A 264 4.80 -7.58 -47.40
CA ARG A 264 3.44 -7.54 -46.86
C ARG A 264 3.54 -7.65 -45.34
N ILE A 265 2.94 -6.71 -44.63
CA ILE A 265 2.91 -6.70 -43.17
C ILE A 265 1.54 -7.18 -42.71
N TRP A 266 1.51 -8.09 -41.74
CA TRP A 266 0.28 -8.62 -41.17
C TRP A 266 0.25 -8.37 -39.67
N ASN A 267 -0.85 -7.83 -39.15
CA ASN A 267 -1.05 -7.56 -37.73
C ASN A 267 -2.14 -8.47 -37.18
N GLY A 268 -1.97 -8.95 -35.95
CA GLY A 268 -2.96 -9.73 -35.19
C GLY A 268 -2.58 -9.83 -33.71
N VAL A 269 -3.37 -10.58 -32.93
CA VAL A 269 -3.15 -10.75 -31.49
C VAL A 269 -3.16 -12.24 -31.12
N VAL A 270 -2.20 -12.65 -30.27
CA VAL A 270 -2.02 -14.05 -29.86
C VAL A 270 -1.78 -14.10 -28.37
N SER A 271 -2.58 -14.89 -27.65
CA SER A 271 -2.56 -14.95 -26.16
C SER A 271 -2.69 -13.58 -25.46
N GLY A 272 -3.21 -12.56 -26.14
CA GLY A 272 -3.25 -11.18 -25.65
C GLY A 272 -1.98 -10.35 -25.89
N ILE A 273 -1.09 -10.78 -26.79
CA ILE A 273 0.14 -10.09 -27.21
C ILE A 273 0.00 -9.63 -28.66
N GLY A 274 0.37 -8.38 -28.97
CA GLY A 274 0.36 -7.88 -30.34
C GLY A 274 1.46 -8.53 -31.19
N VAL A 275 1.08 -9.15 -32.31
CA VAL A 275 1.99 -9.86 -33.22
C VAL A 275 2.01 -9.19 -34.58
N THR A 276 3.21 -8.95 -35.12
CA THR A 276 3.45 -8.52 -36.50
C THR A 276 4.15 -9.64 -37.27
N LEU A 277 3.59 -10.06 -38.40
CA LEU A 277 4.21 -11.02 -39.32
C LEU A 277 4.71 -10.30 -40.57
N ILE A 278 5.97 -10.53 -40.94
CA ILE A 278 6.59 -9.95 -42.15
C ILE A 278 6.68 -11.03 -43.23
N GLN A 279 6.07 -10.76 -44.40
CA GLN A 279 6.10 -11.63 -45.57
C GLN A 279 6.82 -10.93 -46.74
N PRO A 280 8.02 -11.38 -47.15
CA PRO A 280 8.67 -10.84 -48.35
C PRO A 280 7.82 -11.13 -49.59
N VAL A 281 7.63 -10.15 -50.48
CA VAL A 281 6.88 -10.34 -51.72
C VAL A 281 7.74 -11.12 -52.73
N TYR A 282 8.93 -10.60 -53.02
CA TYR A 282 9.85 -11.18 -54.01
C TYR A 282 10.49 -12.48 -53.49
N TYR A 283 10.98 -12.47 -52.25
CA TYR A 283 11.62 -13.61 -51.59
C TYR A 283 10.64 -14.46 -50.75
N SER A 284 9.37 -14.56 -51.16
CA SER A 284 8.34 -15.32 -50.43
C SER A 284 8.72 -16.79 -50.16
N SER A 285 9.53 -17.38 -51.04
CA SER A 285 10.11 -18.73 -50.90
C SER A 285 11.20 -18.88 -49.83
N MET A 286 11.64 -17.80 -49.16
CA MET A 286 12.53 -17.89 -48.00
C MET A 286 11.80 -18.46 -46.78
N PHE A 287 10.55 -18.04 -46.52
CA PHE A 287 9.78 -18.46 -45.34
C PHE A 287 8.64 -19.44 -45.67
N SER A 288 8.32 -19.63 -46.95
CA SER A 288 7.39 -20.65 -47.43
C SER A 288 8.10 -22.01 -47.62
N ARG A 289 8.51 -22.66 -46.52
CA ARG A 289 9.24 -23.95 -46.51
C ARG A 289 8.84 -24.85 -45.35
N ASP A 290 9.18 -26.14 -45.44
CA ASP A 290 8.83 -27.19 -44.47
C ASP A 290 9.49 -27.05 -43.09
N LYS A 291 10.52 -26.21 -42.95
CA LYS A 291 11.23 -25.95 -41.69
C LYS A 291 11.43 -24.46 -41.45
N VAL A 292 11.54 -24.11 -40.18
CA VAL A 292 11.85 -22.74 -39.71
C VAL A 292 13.32 -22.41 -40.01
N TYR A 293 14.24 -23.28 -39.61
CA TYR A 293 15.70 -23.18 -39.81
C TYR A 293 16.32 -24.56 -40.10
N GLY A 294 17.61 -24.59 -40.40
CA GLY A 294 18.37 -25.74 -40.88
C GLY A 294 18.66 -25.74 -42.39
N TYR A 295 18.69 -24.58 -43.06
CA TYR A 295 19.03 -24.44 -44.48
C TYR A 295 20.38 -23.72 -44.71
N GLN A 296 20.96 -23.94 -45.89
CA GLN A 296 22.24 -23.34 -46.30
C GLN A 296 22.19 -21.81 -46.46
N ASP A 297 20.99 -21.25 -46.63
CA ASP A 297 20.72 -19.83 -46.81
C ASP A 297 20.10 -19.17 -45.56
N ASP A 298 20.16 -19.82 -44.38
CA ASP A 298 19.54 -19.30 -43.15
C ASP A 298 20.02 -17.90 -42.74
N PHE A 299 21.32 -17.59 -42.90
CA PHE A 299 21.81 -16.23 -42.66
C PHE A 299 21.08 -15.23 -43.58
N ASP A 300 21.03 -15.50 -44.87
CA ASP A 300 20.48 -14.63 -45.91
C ASP A 300 18.98 -14.37 -45.64
N ARG A 301 18.25 -15.45 -45.26
CA ARG A 301 16.85 -15.41 -44.82
C ARG A 301 16.67 -14.51 -43.59
N PHE A 302 17.41 -14.76 -42.51
CA PHE A 302 17.21 -14.04 -41.26
C PHE A 302 17.84 -12.63 -41.25
N ALA A 303 18.82 -12.35 -42.10
CA ALA A 303 19.33 -11.01 -42.37
C ALA A 303 18.29 -10.14 -43.09
N TYR A 304 17.61 -10.68 -44.11
CA TYR A 304 16.45 -10.01 -44.73
C TYR A 304 15.38 -9.68 -43.68
N PHE A 305 14.99 -10.67 -42.87
CA PHE A 305 13.95 -10.48 -41.85
C PHE A 305 14.35 -9.49 -40.74
N SER A 306 15.60 -9.55 -40.27
CA SER A 306 16.14 -8.62 -39.27
C SER A 306 16.14 -7.19 -39.80
N ARG A 307 16.52 -7.00 -41.06
CA ARG A 307 16.48 -5.72 -41.75
C ARG A 307 15.05 -5.20 -41.89
N ALA A 308 14.14 -6.04 -42.38
CA ALA A 308 12.74 -5.67 -42.57
C ALA A 308 11.98 -5.38 -41.26
N SER A 309 12.36 -6.03 -40.16
CA SER A 309 11.83 -5.73 -38.83
C SER A 309 12.20 -4.31 -38.38
N LEU A 310 13.44 -3.88 -38.62
CA LEU A 310 13.90 -2.52 -38.32
C LEU A 310 13.27 -1.47 -39.25
N ASP A 311 13.17 -1.75 -40.56
CA ASP A 311 12.47 -0.87 -41.51
C ASP A 311 10.99 -0.68 -41.13
N TYR A 312 10.31 -1.73 -40.65
CA TYR A 312 8.93 -1.65 -40.13
C TYR A 312 8.83 -0.81 -38.84
N ILE A 313 9.73 -1.01 -37.86
CA ILE A 313 9.76 -0.23 -36.61
C ILE A 313 9.97 1.26 -36.92
N ALA A 314 10.92 1.58 -37.80
CA ALA A 314 11.21 2.95 -38.22
C ALA A 314 10.03 3.57 -39.01
N LYS A 315 9.50 2.88 -40.03
CA LYS A 315 8.38 3.40 -40.85
C LYS A 315 7.07 3.56 -40.07
N SER A 316 6.81 2.70 -39.08
CA SER A 316 5.67 2.86 -38.17
C SER A 316 5.90 3.97 -37.11
N GLY A 317 7.10 4.52 -37.00
CA GLY A 317 7.44 5.54 -36.01
C GLY A 317 7.31 5.00 -34.57
N LYS A 318 7.65 3.73 -34.34
CA LYS A 318 7.69 3.12 -33.01
C LYS A 318 9.00 3.49 -32.33
N GLN A 319 8.93 3.81 -31.03
CA GLN A 319 10.09 4.12 -30.20
C GLN A 319 10.09 3.18 -28.98
N PRO A 320 10.45 1.89 -29.16
CA PRO A 320 10.55 0.95 -28.05
C PRO A 320 11.67 1.38 -27.10
N ASP A 321 11.46 1.25 -25.79
CA ASP A 321 12.53 1.43 -24.80
C ASP A 321 13.55 0.27 -24.90
N VAL A 322 13.06 -0.96 -25.16
CA VAL A 322 13.89 -2.16 -25.31
C VAL A 322 13.56 -2.91 -26.60
N LEU A 323 14.60 -3.17 -27.41
CA LEU A 323 14.55 -4.11 -28.53
C LEU A 323 15.19 -5.42 -28.10
N HIS A 324 14.41 -6.50 -28.04
CA HIS A 324 14.85 -7.78 -27.50
C HIS A 324 15.00 -8.83 -28.61
N ILE A 325 16.26 -9.15 -28.90
CA ILE A 325 16.68 -10.07 -29.96
C ILE A 325 17.12 -11.42 -29.37
N HIS A 326 17.00 -12.50 -30.14
CA HIS A 326 17.18 -13.87 -29.65
C HIS A 326 18.00 -14.73 -30.62
N ASN A 327 18.96 -15.48 -30.05
CA ASN A 327 19.89 -16.37 -30.74
C ASN A 327 20.68 -15.69 -31.89
N TRP A 328 21.46 -16.47 -32.66
CA TRP A 328 22.29 -15.91 -33.74
C TRP A 328 21.46 -15.38 -34.91
N GLN A 329 20.29 -15.99 -35.17
CA GLN A 329 19.44 -15.69 -36.32
C GLN A 329 19.02 -14.21 -36.35
N THR A 330 18.73 -13.61 -35.19
CA THR A 330 18.37 -12.19 -35.07
C THR A 330 19.49 -11.31 -34.51
N ALA A 331 20.66 -11.87 -34.19
CA ALA A 331 21.80 -11.13 -33.63
C ALA A 331 22.34 -10.03 -34.58
N ILE A 332 22.13 -10.16 -35.89
CA ILE A 332 22.48 -9.16 -36.92
C ILE A 332 21.69 -7.84 -36.78
N VAL A 333 20.55 -7.84 -36.07
CA VAL A 333 19.84 -6.60 -35.66
C VAL A 333 20.75 -5.67 -34.86
N GLY A 334 21.73 -6.21 -34.11
CA GLY A 334 22.71 -5.44 -33.34
C GLY A 334 23.45 -4.38 -34.16
N PRO A 335 24.35 -4.75 -35.08
CA PRO A 335 25.04 -3.80 -35.95
C PRO A 335 24.08 -3.00 -36.84
N LEU A 336 23.05 -3.64 -37.43
CA LEU A 336 22.05 -2.92 -38.24
C LEU A 336 21.44 -1.73 -37.49
N PHE A 337 21.05 -1.92 -36.23
CA PHE A 337 20.47 -0.87 -35.40
C PHE A 337 21.43 0.32 -35.24
N TRP A 338 22.68 0.07 -34.83
CA TRP A 338 23.62 1.14 -34.49
C TRP A 338 24.20 1.84 -35.72
N ASP A 339 24.45 1.10 -36.81
CA ASP A 339 25.13 1.62 -37.98
C ASP A 339 24.13 2.26 -38.97
N VAL A 340 22.84 1.87 -38.96
CA VAL A 340 21.84 2.34 -39.93
C VAL A 340 20.59 3.00 -39.31
N PHE A 341 20.05 2.48 -38.19
CA PHE A 341 18.71 2.87 -37.72
C PHE A 341 18.65 3.78 -36.49
N VAL A 342 19.74 3.91 -35.71
CA VAL A 342 19.73 4.70 -34.46
C VAL A 342 19.28 6.15 -34.70
N ASN A 343 19.75 6.77 -35.78
CA ASN A 343 19.41 8.13 -36.19
C ASN A 343 18.03 8.26 -36.88
N GLN A 344 17.30 7.16 -37.06
CA GLN A 344 15.94 7.12 -37.63
C GLN A 344 14.86 7.17 -36.54
N GLY A 345 15.16 7.85 -35.42
CA GLY A 345 14.25 7.99 -34.28
C GLY A 345 14.39 6.93 -33.18
N LEU A 346 15.42 6.06 -33.24
CA LEU A 346 15.65 4.98 -32.27
C LEU A 346 16.76 5.27 -31.24
N GLU A 347 17.28 6.49 -31.17
CA GLU A 347 18.31 6.95 -30.22
C GLU A 347 18.03 6.58 -28.73
N GLY A 348 16.75 6.52 -28.37
CA GLY A 348 16.28 6.14 -27.03
C GLY A 348 16.35 4.64 -26.73
N THR A 349 16.21 3.79 -27.75
CA THR A 349 16.06 2.33 -27.63
C THR A 349 17.35 1.66 -27.15
N ARG A 350 17.22 0.55 -26.41
CA ARG A 350 18.34 -0.27 -25.94
C ARG A 350 18.17 -1.73 -26.36
N ILE A 351 19.27 -2.38 -26.74
CA ILE A 351 19.25 -3.74 -27.26
C ILE A 351 19.55 -4.75 -26.14
N LEU A 352 18.69 -5.75 -26.02
CA LEU A 352 18.87 -6.93 -25.16
C LEU A 352 18.98 -8.17 -26.05
N LEU A 353 20.02 -8.99 -25.88
CA LEU A 353 20.14 -10.30 -26.53
C LEU A 353 19.86 -11.43 -25.53
N THR A 354 19.02 -12.41 -25.87
CA THR A 354 18.97 -13.72 -25.19
C THR A 354 19.56 -14.81 -26.08
N CYS A 355 20.53 -15.56 -25.58
CA CYS A 355 21.07 -16.76 -26.22
C CYS A 355 20.52 -18.01 -25.51
N GLN A 356 19.76 -18.82 -26.25
CA GLN A 356 19.35 -20.19 -25.90
C GLN A 356 20.04 -21.23 -26.80
N ASP A 357 20.26 -20.86 -28.06
CA ASP A 357 21.13 -21.57 -29.00
C ASP A 357 22.55 -20.96 -28.93
N PHE A 358 23.55 -21.78 -29.20
CA PHE A 358 24.97 -21.45 -29.19
C PHE A 358 25.67 -21.71 -30.53
N ASP A 359 24.93 -22.06 -31.58
CA ASP A 359 25.42 -21.88 -32.94
C ASP A 359 25.81 -20.40 -33.17
N LYS A 360 26.92 -20.21 -33.88
CA LYS A 360 27.58 -18.93 -34.12
C LYS A 360 27.00 -18.19 -35.34
N GLY A 361 26.39 -18.92 -36.27
CA GLY A 361 26.03 -18.40 -37.59
C GLY A 361 27.25 -17.89 -38.36
N LEU A 362 28.29 -18.72 -38.54
CA LEU A 362 29.52 -18.31 -39.23
C LEU A 362 29.26 -18.10 -40.74
N VAL A 363 29.57 -16.91 -41.26
CA VAL A 363 29.43 -16.58 -42.69
C VAL A 363 30.63 -15.80 -43.24
N PRO A 364 30.86 -15.80 -44.57
CA PRO A 364 31.84 -14.92 -45.21
C PRO A 364 31.50 -13.43 -44.97
N PRO A 365 32.50 -12.55 -44.78
CA PRO A 365 32.27 -11.13 -44.48
C PRO A 365 31.41 -10.41 -45.53
N GLU A 366 31.55 -10.78 -46.80
CA GLU A 366 30.85 -10.19 -47.95
C GLU A 366 29.32 -10.32 -47.83
N LYS A 367 28.83 -11.35 -47.11
CA LYS A 367 27.39 -11.50 -46.87
C LYS A 367 26.77 -10.38 -46.02
N LEU A 368 27.56 -9.56 -45.33
CA LEU A 368 27.04 -8.40 -44.60
C LEU A 368 26.45 -7.33 -45.55
N GLU A 369 26.97 -7.20 -46.77
CA GLU A 369 26.48 -6.26 -47.78
C GLU A 369 25.01 -6.53 -48.17
N LEU A 370 24.57 -7.79 -48.08
CA LEU A 370 23.19 -8.21 -48.37
C LEU A 370 22.15 -7.44 -47.56
N CYS A 371 22.45 -7.06 -46.31
CA CYS A 371 21.53 -6.31 -45.44
C CYS A 371 21.85 -4.81 -45.34
N GLY A 372 22.89 -4.34 -46.05
CA GLY A 372 23.30 -2.93 -46.09
C GLY A 372 24.31 -2.55 -45.01
N LEU A 373 25.16 -3.50 -44.59
CA LEU A 373 26.29 -3.27 -43.69
C LEU A 373 27.63 -3.35 -44.45
N ASP A 374 28.62 -2.59 -44.00
CA ASP A 374 29.97 -2.58 -44.60
C ASP A 374 30.85 -3.70 -43.99
N PRO A 375 31.35 -4.67 -44.78
CA PRO A 375 32.25 -5.71 -44.29
C PRO A 375 33.60 -5.18 -43.79
N ALA A 376 34.14 -4.11 -44.39
CA ALA A 376 35.44 -3.55 -44.03
C ALA A 376 35.40 -2.87 -42.64
N GLU A 377 34.28 -2.24 -42.28
CA GLU A 377 34.11 -1.68 -40.95
C GLU A 377 33.79 -2.75 -39.88
N LEU A 378 33.18 -3.88 -40.24
CA LEU A 378 32.70 -4.89 -39.31
C LEU A 378 33.57 -6.15 -39.17
N HIS A 379 34.40 -6.49 -40.16
CA HIS A 379 35.27 -7.67 -40.14
C HIS A 379 36.56 -7.42 -39.35
N ARG A 380 36.41 -7.05 -38.09
CA ARG A 380 37.51 -6.77 -37.14
C ARG A 380 37.38 -7.57 -35.86
N LEU A 381 38.52 -7.82 -35.19
CA LEU A 381 38.60 -8.53 -33.92
C LEU A 381 37.73 -7.90 -32.80
N ASP A 382 37.58 -6.57 -32.79
CA ASP A 382 36.70 -5.85 -31.85
C ASP A 382 35.20 -5.89 -32.23
N ARG A 383 34.88 -6.36 -33.44
CA ARG A 383 33.53 -6.37 -34.04
C ARG A 383 33.08 -7.80 -34.35
N LEU A 384 32.79 -8.14 -35.60
CA LEU A 384 32.12 -9.39 -35.96
C LEU A 384 33.09 -10.54 -36.31
N GLN A 385 34.39 -10.31 -36.50
CA GLN A 385 35.35 -11.35 -36.90
C GLN A 385 35.42 -12.49 -35.89
N ASP A 386 35.31 -13.75 -36.31
CA ASP A 386 35.34 -14.90 -35.40
C ASP A 386 36.70 -15.05 -34.69
N ASN A 387 36.67 -15.46 -33.42
CA ASN A 387 37.88 -15.61 -32.61
C ASN A 387 38.69 -16.87 -32.96
N THR A 388 38.10 -17.84 -33.66
CA THR A 388 38.74 -19.12 -34.03
C THR A 388 39.09 -19.16 -35.51
N ASN A 389 38.23 -18.62 -36.39
CA ASN A 389 38.41 -18.60 -37.85
C ASN A 389 38.39 -17.16 -38.38
N PRO A 390 39.53 -16.43 -38.41
CA PRO A 390 39.58 -15.01 -38.77
C PRO A 390 39.14 -14.63 -40.19
N HIS A 391 38.85 -15.61 -41.06
CA HIS A 391 38.29 -15.38 -42.40
C HIS A 391 36.75 -15.26 -42.41
N PHE A 392 36.08 -15.51 -41.28
CA PHE A 392 34.63 -15.51 -41.16
C PHE A 392 34.17 -14.45 -40.16
N VAL A 393 32.95 -13.96 -40.36
CA VAL A 393 32.20 -13.21 -39.34
C VAL A 393 31.30 -14.15 -38.55
N ASN A 394 31.19 -13.86 -37.25
CA ASN A 394 30.40 -14.58 -36.26
C ASN A 394 29.24 -13.67 -35.84
N ILE A 395 28.03 -14.04 -36.23
CA ILE A 395 26.85 -13.18 -36.09
C ILE A 395 26.36 -13.16 -34.64
N LEU A 396 26.50 -14.27 -33.91
CA LEU A 396 26.27 -14.30 -32.45
C LEU A 396 27.24 -13.36 -31.71
N LYS A 397 28.53 -13.33 -32.09
CA LYS A 397 29.52 -12.35 -31.60
C LYS A 397 29.07 -10.91 -31.90
N GLY A 398 28.57 -10.64 -33.11
CA GLY A 398 27.98 -9.35 -33.46
C GLY A 398 26.88 -8.93 -32.49
N GLY A 399 25.92 -9.81 -32.21
CA GLY A 399 24.87 -9.57 -31.21
C GLY A 399 25.43 -9.30 -29.81
N VAL A 400 26.42 -10.08 -29.36
CA VAL A 400 27.09 -9.88 -28.05
C VAL A 400 27.82 -8.54 -27.99
N VAL A 401 28.53 -8.12 -29.05
CA VAL A 401 29.27 -6.86 -29.11
C VAL A 401 28.32 -5.65 -29.13
N TYR A 402 27.26 -5.69 -29.93
CA TYR A 402 26.37 -4.54 -30.15
C TYR A 402 25.17 -4.44 -29.20
N SER A 403 24.86 -5.48 -28.41
CA SER A 403 23.80 -5.41 -27.38
C SER A 403 24.22 -4.64 -26.12
N ASN A 404 23.30 -3.91 -25.48
CA ASN A 404 23.55 -3.24 -24.20
C ASN A 404 23.66 -4.23 -23.04
N LYS A 405 22.84 -5.30 -23.06
CA LYS A 405 22.90 -6.45 -22.14
C LYS A 405 22.67 -7.77 -22.88
N VAL A 406 23.22 -8.85 -22.35
CA VAL A 406 23.17 -10.20 -22.94
C VAL A 406 22.81 -11.21 -21.86
N VAL A 407 21.81 -12.06 -22.12
CA VAL A 407 21.40 -13.15 -21.23
C VAL A 407 21.75 -14.48 -21.88
N ILE A 408 22.51 -15.32 -21.16
CA ILE A 408 22.94 -16.65 -21.59
C ILE A 408 22.14 -17.69 -20.80
N MET A 409 21.29 -18.46 -21.49
CA MET A 409 20.50 -19.54 -20.90
C MET A 409 21.33 -20.84 -20.95
N SER A 410 21.98 -21.19 -19.84
CA SER A 410 22.90 -22.33 -19.77
C SER A 410 22.87 -22.98 -18.40
N SER A 411 22.99 -24.31 -18.34
CA SER A 411 23.22 -25.07 -17.11
C SER A 411 24.67 -24.97 -16.60
N SER A 412 25.60 -24.48 -17.43
CA SER A 412 27.03 -24.34 -17.10
C SER A 412 27.50 -22.89 -17.22
N HIS A 413 28.16 -22.37 -16.19
CA HIS A 413 28.66 -20.99 -16.10
C HIS A 413 29.95 -20.71 -16.91
N SER A 414 30.34 -21.60 -17.83
CA SER A 414 31.61 -21.51 -18.57
C SER A 414 31.50 -22.09 -19.99
N SER A 415 32.25 -21.48 -20.91
CA SER A 415 32.41 -21.82 -22.34
C SER A 415 31.14 -21.87 -23.20
N ILE A 416 30.93 -20.81 -24.00
CA ILE A 416 30.36 -20.93 -25.35
C ILE A 416 31.56 -21.12 -26.29
N PRO A 417 31.78 -22.30 -26.90
CA PRO A 417 33.04 -22.66 -27.56
C PRO A 417 33.53 -21.66 -28.63
N GLY A 418 34.66 -21.00 -28.35
CA GLY A 418 35.28 -20.00 -29.23
C GLY A 418 34.68 -18.59 -29.12
N LEU A 419 33.77 -18.34 -28.17
CA LEU A 419 33.31 -16.98 -27.82
C LEU A 419 33.98 -16.44 -26.55
N GLU A 420 34.80 -17.24 -25.86
CA GLU A 420 35.38 -16.91 -24.54
C GLU A 420 36.15 -15.59 -24.51
N PRO A 421 36.98 -15.21 -25.51
CA PRO A 421 37.65 -13.92 -25.50
C PRO A 421 36.66 -12.74 -25.54
N THR A 422 35.61 -12.85 -26.34
CA THR A 422 34.53 -11.85 -26.44
C THR A 422 33.73 -11.76 -25.14
N LEU A 423 33.40 -12.90 -24.54
CA LEU A 423 32.66 -12.96 -23.28
C LEU A 423 33.48 -12.42 -22.10
N ALA A 424 34.81 -12.60 -22.11
CA ALA A 424 35.71 -12.00 -21.14
C ALA A 424 35.77 -10.47 -21.26
N ILE A 425 35.86 -9.93 -22.49
CA ILE A 425 35.86 -8.48 -22.77
C ILE A 425 34.52 -7.83 -22.39
N HIS A 426 33.40 -8.54 -22.56
CA HIS A 426 32.05 -7.99 -22.33
C HIS A 426 31.37 -8.47 -21.04
N LYS A 427 32.16 -8.96 -20.08
CA LYS A 427 31.67 -9.57 -18.83
C LYS A 427 30.60 -8.76 -18.09
N ASP A 428 30.75 -7.43 -18.02
CA ASP A 428 29.86 -6.53 -17.25
C ASP A 428 28.46 -6.34 -17.85
N LYS A 429 28.23 -6.90 -19.04
CA LYS A 429 26.91 -6.98 -19.69
C LYS A 429 26.36 -8.40 -19.85
N LEU A 430 27.05 -9.43 -19.35
CA LEU A 430 26.59 -10.82 -19.37
C LEU A 430 25.78 -11.18 -18.13
N PHE A 431 24.66 -11.87 -18.33
CA PHE A 431 23.81 -12.43 -17.28
C PHE A 431 23.58 -13.91 -17.57
N PHE A 432 23.89 -14.79 -16.61
CA PHE A 432 23.66 -16.22 -16.75
C PHE A 432 22.36 -16.62 -16.05
N ALA A 433 21.52 -17.39 -16.75
CA ALA A 433 20.28 -17.93 -16.21
C ALA A 433 20.19 -19.44 -16.52
N PRO A 434 19.58 -20.25 -15.63
CA PRO A 434 19.48 -21.69 -15.82
C PRO A 434 18.54 -22.03 -16.99
N PHE A 435 18.79 -23.19 -17.59
CA PHE A 435 17.94 -23.76 -18.63
C PHE A 435 16.90 -24.68 -17.99
N GLY A 436 15.61 -24.51 -18.32
CA GLY A 436 14.53 -25.37 -17.80
C GLY A 436 13.13 -24.78 -17.99
N MET A 437 12.37 -25.38 -18.91
CA MET A 437 10.91 -25.26 -19.04
C MET A 437 10.32 -26.68 -19.15
N ASP A 438 10.68 -27.55 -18.20
CA ASP A 438 10.06 -28.86 -18.07
C ASP A 438 8.66 -28.72 -17.44
N ASN A 439 7.66 -29.40 -18.02
CA ASN A 439 6.23 -29.21 -17.78
C ASN A 439 5.72 -29.72 -16.41
N SER A 440 6.47 -29.57 -15.32
CA SER A 440 6.11 -30.14 -14.01
C SER A 440 6.55 -29.35 -12.76
N MET A 441 6.75 -28.01 -12.82
CA MET A 441 6.92 -27.19 -11.61
C MET A 441 6.53 -25.70 -11.74
N GLU A 442 5.23 -25.39 -11.67
CA GLU A 442 4.67 -24.01 -11.78
C GLU A 442 5.18 -23.00 -10.72
N LYS A 443 5.81 -23.46 -9.63
CA LYS A 443 6.19 -22.59 -8.49
C LYS A 443 7.44 -21.75 -8.71
N ASP A 444 8.41 -22.22 -9.49
CA ASP A 444 9.69 -21.53 -9.66
C ASP A 444 9.73 -20.60 -10.89
N LEU A 445 8.82 -20.82 -11.85
CA LEU A 445 8.57 -19.95 -13.01
C LEU A 445 8.45 -18.46 -12.59
N CYS A 446 7.71 -18.20 -11.51
CA CYS A 446 7.48 -16.86 -10.97
C CYS A 446 8.76 -16.19 -10.43
N CYS A 447 9.72 -16.94 -9.88
CA CYS A 447 10.97 -16.40 -9.36
C CYS A 447 11.95 -16.04 -10.49
N ASP A 448 12.06 -16.90 -11.51
CA ASP A 448 13.04 -16.73 -12.57
C ASP A 448 12.58 -15.72 -13.65
N LEU A 449 11.26 -15.58 -13.86
CA LEU A 449 10.67 -14.43 -14.56
C LEU A 449 11.01 -13.11 -13.86
N HIS A 450 10.79 -13.00 -12.54
CA HIS A 450 10.96 -11.72 -11.82
C HIS A 450 12.41 -11.20 -11.91
N ARG A 451 13.43 -12.09 -11.88
CA ARG A 451 14.84 -11.73 -12.15
C ARG A 451 15.08 -11.29 -13.59
N LYS A 452 14.41 -11.89 -14.58
CA LYS A 452 14.52 -11.52 -16.00
C LYS A 452 13.84 -10.18 -16.27
N THR A 453 12.69 -9.92 -15.66
CA THR A 453 12.05 -8.59 -15.61
C THR A 453 12.98 -7.54 -15.00
N GLU A 454 13.63 -7.84 -13.87
CA GLU A 454 14.60 -6.93 -13.22
C GLU A 454 15.77 -6.54 -14.14
N ILE A 455 16.25 -7.47 -14.98
CA ILE A 455 17.27 -7.18 -16.00
C ILE A 455 16.70 -6.24 -17.07
N MET A 456 15.47 -6.47 -17.54
CA MET A 456 14.83 -5.63 -18.56
C MET A 456 14.54 -4.21 -18.04
N THR A 457 14.15 -4.04 -16.78
CA THR A 457 14.04 -2.72 -16.13
C THR A 457 15.37 -1.98 -16.15
N LYS A 458 16.48 -2.66 -15.81
CA LYS A 458 17.84 -2.10 -15.82
C LYS A 458 18.40 -1.82 -17.21
N VAL A 459 17.80 -2.36 -18.28
CA VAL A 459 18.16 -2.02 -19.67
C VAL A 459 17.51 -0.70 -20.11
N GLY A 460 16.30 -0.39 -19.64
CA GLY A 460 15.51 0.78 -20.07
C GLY A 460 15.83 2.11 -19.36
N GLN A 461 16.79 2.14 -18.43
CA GLN A 461 17.09 3.33 -17.61
C GLN A 461 18.22 4.19 -18.21
N ARG A 462 18.13 5.53 -18.05
CA ARG A 462 19.18 6.49 -18.48
C ARG A 462 19.98 7.00 -17.27
N ASP A 463 21.31 6.94 -17.36
CA ASP A 463 22.22 7.51 -16.36
C ASP A 463 22.25 9.04 -16.38
N SER A 464 21.49 9.70 -15.50
CA SER A 464 21.70 11.10 -15.06
C SER A 464 20.70 11.53 -13.96
N PRO A 465 21.11 12.41 -13.05
CA PRO A 465 21.63 12.06 -11.73
C PRO A 465 20.55 11.71 -10.71
N ALA A 466 20.94 10.84 -9.76
CA ALA A 466 20.27 10.49 -8.50
C ALA A 466 18.82 10.98 -8.27
N LYS A 467 17.86 10.10 -8.52
CA LYS A 467 16.52 10.13 -7.92
C LYS A 467 16.21 8.75 -7.35
N GLU A 468 15.72 8.68 -6.11
CA GLU A 468 15.26 7.42 -5.51
C GLU A 468 14.15 6.82 -6.37
N GLU A 469 14.36 5.59 -6.86
CA GLU A 469 13.30 4.81 -7.49
C GLU A 469 12.41 4.14 -6.44
N ALA A 470 11.14 3.91 -6.81
CA ALA A 470 10.21 3.17 -5.98
C ALA A 470 10.49 1.65 -6.07
N PRO A 471 10.35 0.88 -4.98
CA PRO A 471 10.55 -0.56 -4.99
C PRO A 471 9.49 -1.28 -5.85
N PRO A 472 9.81 -2.46 -6.43
CA PRO A 472 8.94 -3.18 -7.36
C PRO A 472 7.63 -3.67 -6.73
N ALA A 473 6.67 -4.03 -7.60
CA ALA A 473 5.27 -4.35 -7.28
C ALA A 473 5.08 -5.69 -6.53
N THR A 474 5.57 -5.76 -5.28
CA THR A 474 5.45 -6.98 -4.47
C THR A 474 4.00 -7.47 -4.28
N LYS A 475 3.80 -8.78 -4.50
CA LYS A 475 2.58 -9.60 -4.23
C LYS A 475 1.53 -8.89 -3.38
N LYS A 476 0.37 -8.56 -3.99
CA LYS A 476 -0.82 -7.86 -3.41
C LYS A 476 -0.89 -7.93 -1.87
N ARG A 477 -0.18 -7.02 -1.22
CA ARG A 477 0.00 -7.01 0.24
C ARG A 477 -1.29 -6.51 0.87
N PHE A 478 -1.89 -7.29 1.76
CA PHE A 478 -3.17 -6.98 2.42
C PHE A 478 -3.20 -5.55 3.00
N LEU A 479 -2.05 -5.13 3.56
CA LEU A 479 -1.74 -3.76 3.93
C LEU A 479 -0.97 -3.04 2.81
N THR A 480 -1.67 -2.18 2.08
CA THR A 480 -1.06 -1.09 1.29
C THR A 480 -0.64 0.06 2.21
N PRO A 481 0.32 0.92 1.81
CA PRO A 481 0.80 2.03 2.65
C PRO A 481 -0.33 2.94 3.18
N GLY A 482 -1.33 3.26 2.35
CA GLY A 482 -2.50 4.03 2.78
C GLY A 482 -3.30 3.33 3.90
N ARG A 483 -3.59 2.03 3.75
CA ARG A 483 -4.29 1.25 4.79
C ARG A 483 -3.50 1.17 6.09
N PHE A 484 -2.18 1.02 6.00
CA PHE A 484 -1.28 1.02 7.16
C PHE A 484 -1.36 2.34 7.94
N VAL A 485 -1.30 3.48 7.24
CA VAL A 485 -1.45 4.80 7.89
C VAL A 485 -2.86 5.02 8.43
N THR A 486 -3.93 4.53 7.77
CA THR A 486 -5.28 4.54 8.35
C THR A 486 -5.35 3.79 9.68
N ILE A 487 -4.72 2.61 9.79
CA ILE A 487 -4.65 1.87 11.06
C ILE A 487 -3.89 2.66 12.14
N LEU A 488 -2.74 3.26 11.80
CA LEU A 488 -2.00 4.11 12.74
C LEU A 488 -2.84 5.32 13.17
N CYS A 489 -3.60 5.95 12.27
CA CYS A 489 -4.49 7.07 12.62
C CYS A 489 -5.60 6.65 13.60
N ILE A 490 -6.20 5.46 13.43
CA ILE A 490 -7.24 4.95 14.34
C ILE A 490 -6.65 4.59 15.72
N ILE A 491 -5.47 3.95 15.77
CA ILE A 491 -4.77 3.67 17.03
C ILE A 491 -4.43 4.98 17.75
N ASN A 492 -3.94 6.00 17.01
CA ASN A 492 -3.66 7.32 17.56
C ASN A 492 -4.94 7.95 18.14
N LEU A 493 -6.05 7.90 17.39
CA LEU A 493 -7.34 8.41 17.85
C LEU A 493 -7.77 7.76 19.18
N ILE A 494 -7.68 6.43 19.32
CA ILE A 494 -8.06 5.71 20.55
C ILE A 494 -7.12 6.04 21.72
N ASN A 495 -5.81 6.13 21.51
CA ASN A 495 -4.87 6.56 22.56
C ASN A 495 -5.25 7.95 23.11
N TYR A 496 -5.59 8.90 22.24
CA TYR A 496 -6.01 10.23 22.66
C TYR A 496 -7.46 10.28 23.20
N VAL A 497 -8.30 9.26 22.96
CA VAL A 497 -9.59 9.10 23.66
C VAL A 497 -9.39 8.87 25.16
N ASP A 498 -8.47 7.98 25.60
CA ASP A 498 -8.17 7.79 27.05
C ASP A 498 -7.85 9.13 27.74
N ARG A 499 -7.04 9.97 27.09
CA ARG A 499 -6.64 11.28 27.64
C ARG A 499 -7.86 12.20 27.82
N GLY A 500 -8.79 12.19 26.86
CA GLY A 500 -10.07 12.92 26.96
C GLY A 500 -11.06 12.30 27.96
N VAL A 501 -11.07 10.98 28.10
CA VAL A 501 -11.87 10.23 29.09
C VAL A 501 -11.41 10.58 30.51
N ILE A 502 -10.11 10.59 30.77
CA ILE A 502 -9.53 11.01 32.06
C ILE A 502 -9.78 12.50 32.32
N ALA A 503 -9.70 13.37 31.31
CA ALA A 503 -10.07 14.77 31.45
C ALA A 503 -11.53 14.91 31.90
N SER A 504 -12.49 14.35 31.15
CA SER A 504 -13.91 14.42 31.51
C SER A 504 -14.23 13.76 32.86
N ASN A 505 -13.82 12.49 33.04
CA ASN A 505 -14.25 11.70 34.20
C ASN A 505 -13.46 12.02 35.48
N GLY A 506 -12.27 12.61 35.37
CA GLY A 506 -11.60 13.27 36.48
C GLY A 506 -12.36 14.53 36.88
N VAL A 507 -12.27 15.56 36.04
CA VAL A 507 -12.56 16.94 36.47
C VAL A 507 -14.06 17.22 36.67
N ASN A 508 -14.97 16.50 36.02
CA ASN A 508 -16.42 16.72 36.20
C ASN A 508 -17.00 16.04 37.45
N GLY A 509 -16.17 15.37 38.24
CA GLY A 509 -16.59 14.79 39.51
C GLY A 509 -16.90 15.85 40.58
N SER A 510 -18.01 15.68 41.29
CA SER A 510 -18.36 16.49 42.46
C SER A 510 -18.20 15.67 43.74
N SER A 511 -17.34 16.15 44.65
CA SER A 511 -17.26 15.66 46.04
C SER A 511 -18.62 15.78 46.76
N LYS A 512 -18.82 14.92 47.75
CA LYS A 512 -20.01 14.87 48.61
C LYS A 512 -20.26 16.18 49.35
N VAL A 513 -21.33 16.88 48.98
CA VAL A 513 -21.84 18.04 49.72
C VAL A 513 -23.06 17.60 50.52
N CYS A 514 -22.97 17.68 51.84
CA CYS A 514 -24.11 17.47 52.74
C CYS A 514 -24.77 18.81 53.08
N ASP A 515 -26.11 18.85 53.01
CA ASP A 515 -26.87 20.02 53.45
C ASP A 515 -26.91 20.11 54.99
N ALA A 516 -27.45 21.21 55.51
CA ALA A 516 -27.60 21.44 56.96
C ALA A 516 -28.61 20.49 57.64
N LYS A 517 -29.21 19.53 56.92
CA LYS A 517 -30.11 18.49 57.42
C LYS A 517 -29.48 17.09 57.34
N GLY A 518 -28.24 16.98 56.86
CA GLY A 518 -27.52 15.72 56.71
C GLY A 518 -27.81 14.97 55.41
N VAL A 519 -28.54 15.56 54.46
CA VAL A 519 -28.78 14.97 53.14
C VAL A 519 -27.59 15.29 52.25
N CYS A 520 -26.86 14.26 51.82
CA CYS A 520 -25.65 14.40 51.01
C CYS A 520 -25.89 14.12 49.53
N SER A 521 -25.26 14.91 48.67
CA SER A 521 -25.18 14.61 47.23
C SER A 521 -24.47 13.28 47.00
N ALA A 522 -24.84 12.59 45.92
CA ALA A 522 -24.03 11.48 45.41
C ALA A 522 -22.65 12.01 44.96
N GLU A 523 -21.61 11.22 45.21
CA GLU A 523 -20.29 11.43 44.64
C GLU A 523 -20.33 11.05 43.15
N THR A 524 -19.68 11.83 42.30
CA THR A 524 -19.62 11.60 40.85
C THR A 524 -18.18 11.72 40.35
N GLY A 525 -17.88 11.06 39.23
CA GLY A 525 -16.54 11.06 38.63
C GLY A 525 -15.44 10.51 39.55
N ILE A 526 -14.20 10.59 39.08
CA ILE A 526 -13.02 10.13 39.81
C ILE A 526 -12.65 11.13 40.91
N GLN A 527 -12.77 12.45 40.67
CA GLN A 527 -12.54 13.45 41.71
C GLN A 527 -13.51 13.31 42.89
N GLY A 528 -14.79 13.04 42.64
CA GLY A 528 -15.77 12.89 43.71
C GLY A 528 -15.60 11.59 44.49
N GLU A 529 -15.46 10.45 43.80
CA GLU A 529 -15.37 9.13 44.42
C GLU A 529 -14.06 8.93 45.22
N PHE A 530 -12.94 9.49 44.76
CA PHE A 530 -11.67 9.45 45.50
C PHE A 530 -11.41 10.74 46.32
N ASN A 531 -12.38 11.68 46.34
CA ASN A 531 -12.34 12.96 47.04
C ASN A 531 -11.03 13.78 46.83
N LEU A 532 -10.62 13.93 45.57
CA LEU A 532 -9.33 14.51 45.18
C LEU A 532 -9.31 16.05 45.24
N THR A 533 -8.21 16.64 45.68
CA THR A 533 -7.93 18.07 45.43
C THR A 533 -7.70 18.33 43.94
N ASN A 534 -7.84 19.58 43.47
CA ASN A 534 -7.55 19.91 42.06
C ASN A 534 -6.06 19.69 41.71
N PHE A 535 -5.16 19.69 42.68
CA PHE A 535 -3.76 19.32 42.47
C PHE A 535 -3.59 17.81 42.22
N GLU A 536 -4.28 16.95 42.99
CA GLU A 536 -4.24 15.49 42.83
C GLU A 536 -4.96 15.02 41.56
N ASP A 537 -6.09 15.64 41.22
CA ASP A 537 -6.81 15.44 39.95
C ASP A 537 -5.88 15.81 38.77
N GLY A 538 -5.25 16.99 38.82
CA GLY A 538 -4.20 17.38 37.87
C GLY A 538 -3.02 16.39 37.80
N LEU A 539 -2.65 15.76 38.93
CA LEU A 539 -1.59 14.74 38.98
C LEU A 539 -2.04 13.39 38.37
N LEU A 540 -3.34 13.06 38.39
CA LEU A 540 -3.89 11.89 37.68
C LEU A 540 -3.82 12.04 36.16
N SER A 541 -4.00 13.26 35.66
CA SER A 541 -3.69 13.63 34.27
C SER A 541 -2.22 13.35 33.95
N SER A 542 -1.31 13.77 34.83
CA SER A 542 0.14 13.64 34.69
C SER A 542 0.67 12.20 34.86
N ALA A 543 -0.03 11.32 35.58
CA ALA A 543 0.52 10.06 36.08
C ALA A 543 1.10 9.13 35.01
N PHE A 544 0.47 9.04 33.83
CA PHE A 544 0.94 8.14 32.76
C PHE A 544 2.32 8.50 32.22
N MET A 545 2.70 9.77 32.32
CA MET A 545 3.91 10.30 31.70
C MET A 545 5.20 9.83 32.37
N VAL A 546 5.13 9.37 33.63
CA VAL A 546 6.24 8.69 34.31
C VAL A 546 6.60 7.39 33.56
N GLY A 547 5.60 6.62 33.14
CA GLY A 547 5.82 5.42 32.34
C GLY A 547 6.28 5.73 30.92
N LEU A 548 5.70 6.75 30.29
CA LEU A 548 6.07 7.20 28.94
C LEU A 548 7.55 7.64 28.89
N LEU A 549 7.97 8.48 29.84
CA LEU A 549 9.34 8.97 30.00
C LEU A 549 10.38 7.84 30.11
N VAL A 550 10.10 6.83 30.94
CA VAL A 550 11.00 5.69 31.14
C VAL A 550 11.00 4.76 29.93
N ALA A 551 9.84 4.53 29.32
CA ALA A 551 9.68 3.54 28.26
C ALA A 551 10.09 4.04 26.86
N SER A 552 9.93 5.32 26.51
CA SER A 552 10.22 5.82 25.16
C SER A 552 11.68 5.60 24.72
N PRO A 553 12.71 5.90 25.55
CA PRO A 553 14.09 5.56 25.22
C PRO A 553 14.35 4.05 25.10
N ILE A 554 13.62 3.23 25.89
CA ILE A 554 13.74 1.77 25.86
C ILE A 554 13.16 1.21 24.56
N PHE A 555 11.96 1.62 24.15
CA PHE A 555 11.36 1.19 22.87
C PHE A 555 12.15 1.69 21.66
N ALA A 556 12.64 2.93 21.68
CA ALA A 556 13.52 3.46 20.63
C ALA A 556 14.89 2.75 20.58
N GLY A 557 15.41 2.26 21.71
CA GLY A 557 16.61 1.41 21.75
C GLY A 557 16.35 -0.03 21.30
N LEU A 558 15.16 -0.56 21.55
CA LEU A 558 14.74 -1.91 21.16
C LEU A 558 14.42 -2.02 19.66
N SER A 559 13.98 -0.95 19.00
CA SER A 559 13.75 -0.95 17.53
C SER A 559 15.03 -1.21 16.74
N LYS A 560 16.22 -0.86 17.29
CA LYS A 560 17.55 -1.26 16.75
C LYS A 560 17.82 -2.79 16.82
N ARG A 561 16.87 -3.62 17.29
CA ARG A 561 17.04 -5.08 17.50
C ARG A 561 15.80 -5.95 17.22
N PHE A 562 14.60 -5.39 17.35
CA PHE A 562 13.33 -6.11 17.20
C PHE A 562 12.43 -5.37 16.22
N ASN A 563 11.60 -6.12 15.48
CA ASN A 563 10.70 -5.56 14.46
C ASN A 563 9.82 -4.44 15.07
N PRO A 564 9.90 -3.19 14.58
CA PRO A 564 9.25 -2.05 15.24
C PRO A 564 7.72 -2.15 15.28
N PHE A 565 7.08 -2.73 14.26
CA PHE A 565 5.63 -2.96 14.26
C PHE A 565 5.20 -3.96 15.36
N LYS A 566 6.00 -5.00 15.62
CA LYS A 566 5.76 -5.91 16.76
C LYS A 566 6.01 -5.25 18.12
N LEU A 567 6.94 -4.29 18.21
CA LEU A 567 7.14 -3.50 19.44
C LEU A 567 5.94 -2.59 19.74
N ILE A 568 5.33 -1.98 18.71
CA ILE A 568 4.04 -1.29 18.85
C ILE A 568 2.99 -2.25 19.42
N GLY A 569 2.87 -3.46 18.85
CA GLY A 569 1.93 -4.47 19.35
C GLY A 569 2.12 -4.83 20.83
N VAL A 570 3.36 -5.02 21.27
CA VAL A 570 3.68 -5.26 22.68
C VAL A 570 3.25 -4.10 23.57
N GLY A 571 3.50 -2.85 23.17
CA GLY A 571 3.07 -1.69 23.94
C GLY A 571 1.55 -1.52 23.96
N LEU A 572 0.84 -1.77 22.85
CA LEU A 572 -0.62 -1.75 22.82
C LEU A 572 -1.24 -2.85 23.71
N THR A 573 -0.59 -4.01 23.86
CA THR A 573 -0.97 -5.03 24.86
C THR A 573 -0.85 -4.48 26.28
N VAL A 574 0.28 -3.85 26.61
CA VAL A 574 0.51 -3.24 27.95
C VAL A 574 -0.52 -2.12 28.21
N TRP A 575 -0.77 -1.26 27.22
CA TRP A 575 -1.80 -0.21 27.26
C TRP A 575 -3.17 -0.81 27.58
N THR A 576 -3.60 -1.82 26.82
CA THR A 576 -4.94 -2.43 26.96
C THR A 576 -5.13 -3.06 28.33
N ILE A 577 -4.13 -3.77 28.86
CA ILE A 577 -4.17 -4.36 30.21
C ILE A 577 -4.19 -3.27 31.29
N ALA A 578 -3.41 -2.20 31.12
CA ALA A 578 -3.33 -1.10 32.05
C ALA A 578 -4.63 -0.26 32.11
N VAL A 579 -5.28 -0.02 30.97
CA VAL A 579 -6.59 0.62 30.86
C VAL A 579 -7.65 -0.20 31.59
N ILE A 580 -7.68 -1.53 31.40
CA ILE A 580 -8.58 -2.43 32.17
C ILE A 580 -8.31 -2.29 33.68
N GLY A 581 -7.05 -2.19 34.09
CA GLY A 581 -6.66 -1.91 35.47
C GLY A 581 -7.14 -0.56 36.01
N CYS A 582 -7.22 0.48 35.18
CA CYS A 582 -7.83 1.76 35.53
C CYS A 582 -9.33 1.61 35.85
N GLY A 583 -10.07 0.83 35.05
CA GLY A 583 -11.48 0.50 35.32
C GLY A 583 -11.69 -0.27 36.64
N PHE A 584 -10.77 -1.18 37.00
CA PHE A 584 -10.81 -1.92 38.26
C PHE A 584 -10.28 -1.15 39.49
N SER A 585 -9.85 0.11 39.34
CA SER A 585 -9.26 0.87 40.43
C SER A 585 -10.26 1.23 41.53
N TYR A 586 -9.83 1.16 42.79
CA TYR A 586 -10.62 1.51 43.99
C TYR A 586 -9.99 2.63 44.85
N ASN A 587 -8.88 3.21 44.41
CA ASN A 587 -8.24 4.36 45.05
C ASN A 587 -7.31 5.10 44.07
N PHE A 588 -6.96 6.34 44.43
CA PHE A 588 -6.06 7.22 43.67
C PHE A 588 -4.74 6.58 43.26
N TRP A 589 -4.03 5.92 44.18
CA TRP A 589 -2.71 5.36 43.90
C TRP A 589 -2.77 4.16 42.95
N MET A 590 -3.83 3.35 43.04
CA MET A 590 -4.06 2.24 42.11
C MET A 590 -4.32 2.75 40.69
N ILE A 591 -5.19 3.75 40.51
CA ILE A 591 -5.42 4.32 39.17
C ILE A 591 -4.14 5.03 38.66
N ALA A 592 -3.42 5.78 39.51
CA ALA A 592 -2.17 6.42 39.13
C ALA A 592 -1.10 5.42 38.66
N VAL A 593 -0.93 4.29 39.36
CA VAL A 593 0.00 3.22 38.95
C VAL A 593 -0.44 2.55 37.65
N PHE A 594 -1.73 2.27 37.45
CA PHE A 594 -2.18 1.74 36.17
C PHE A 594 -2.00 2.76 35.04
N ARG A 595 -2.27 4.04 35.27
CA ARG A 595 -1.96 5.13 34.32
C ARG A 595 -0.48 5.14 33.95
N MET A 596 0.45 4.95 34.89
CA MET A 596 1.89 4.77 34.55
C MET A 596 2.10 3.64 33.53
N PHE A 597 1.45 2.49 33.69
CA PHE A 597 1.52 1.41 32.69
C PHE A 597 0.83 1.75 31.35
N VAL A 598 -0.24 2.54 31.34
CA VAL A 598 -0.83 3.08 30.09
C VAL A 598 0.23 3.84 29.28
N GLY A 599 0.99 4.72 29.94
CA GLY A 599 2.07 5.49 29.31
C GLY A 599 3.28 4.63 28.86
N VAL A 600 3.59 3.54 29.58
CA VAL A 600 4.56 2.53 29.09
C VAL A 600 4.08 1.93 27.75
N GLY A 601 2.78 1.70 27.60
CA GLY A 601 2.20 1.23 26.35
C GLY A 601 2.27 2.26 25.21
N GLU A 602 1.81 3.49 25.47
CA GLU A 602 1.83 4.60 24.49
C GLU A 602 3.23 4.91 23.97
N ALA A 603 4.26 4.78 24.82
CA ALA A 603 5.65 5.08 24.49
C ALA A 603 6.17 4.36 23.23
N SER A 604 5.74 3.11 23.02
CA SER A 604 6.10 2.32 21.84
C SER A 604 5.46 2.87 20.56
N PHE A 605 4.24 3.39 20.67
CA PHE A 605 3.47 3.89 19.54
C PHE A 605 3.95 5.27 19.12
N ILE A 606 4.05 6.21 20.07
CA ILE A 606 4.40 7.61 19.79
C ILE A 606 5.82 7.72 19.21
N SER A 607 6.78 6.92 19.70
CA SER A 607 8.17 6.94 19.22
C SER A 607 8.39 6.29 17.85
N LEU A 608 7.48 5.43 17.38
CA LEU A 608 7.67 4.63 16.15
C LEU A 608 6.67 4.97 15.02
N ALA A 609 5.45 5.44 15.33
CA ALA A 609 4.41 5.67 14.33
C ALA A 609 4.71 6.83 13.37
N ALA A 610 5.16 7.99 13.88
CA ALA A 610 5.45 9.15 13.02
C ALA A 610 6.62 8.92 12.05
N PRO A 611 7.77 8.32 12.46
CA PRO A 611 8.81 7.88 11.52
C PRO A 611 8.30 6.89 10.46
N TYR A 612 7.49 5.89 10.86
CA TYR A 612 6.87 4.95 9.91
C TYR A 612 6.03 5.66 8.84
N ILE A 613 5.34 6.74 9.22
CA ILE A 613 4.47 7.51 8.32
C ILE A 613 5.31 8.37 7.38
N ASP A 614 6.38 9.02 7.85
CA ASP A 614 7.29 9.79 6.98
C ASP A 614 8.02 8.90 5.97
N ASP A 615 8.50 7.73 6.39
CA ASP A 615 9.15 6.75 5.49
C ASP A 615 8.17 6.14 4.46
N SER A 616 6.88 6.03 4.81
CA SER A 616 5.84 5.46 3.93
C SER A 616 5.15 6.49 3.01
N ALA A 617 5.32 7.79 3.27
CA ALA A 617 4.57 8.84 2.59
C ALA A 617 5.22 9.27 1.26
N PRO A 618 4.45 9.40 0.16
CA PRO A 618 4.96 9.94 -1.10
C PRO A 618 5.53 11.34 -0.90
N VAL A 619 6.72 11.60 -1.46
CA VAL A 619 7.50 12.85 -1.25
C VAL A 619 6.64 14.12 -1.38
N ALA A 620 5.83 14.20 -2.44
CA ALA A 620 4.96 15.35 -2.71
C ALA A 620 3.71 15.48 -1.80
N ARG A 621 3.56 14.63 -0.77
CA ARG A 621 2.42 14.62 0.18
C ARG A 621 2.81 14.28 1.62
N LYS A 622 4.09 14.31 1.99
CA LYS A 622 4.59 14.00 3.35
C LYS A 622 3.87 14.79 4.45
N ASN A 623 3.77 16.10 4.32
CA ASN A 623 3.10 16.97 5.31
C ASN A 623 1.60 16.69 5.42
N PHE A 624 0.94 16.28 4.33
CA PHE A 624 -0.46 15.85 4.37
C PHE A 624 -0.64 14.52 5.10
N TRP A 625 0.28 13.56 4.91
CA TRP A 625 0.25 12.27 5.63
C TRP A 625 0.51 12.44 7.13
N LEU A 626 1.49 13.28 7.50
CA LEU A 626 1.70 13.68 8.89
C LEU A 626 0.50 14.47 9.44
N GLY A 627 -0.12 15.35 8.63
CA GLY A 627 -1.32 16.09 9.00
C GLY A 627 -2.52 15.18 9.32
N LEU A 628 -2.77 14.15 8.51
CA LEU A 628 -3.79 13.13 8.76
C LEU A 628 -3.56 12.35 10.06
N PHE A 629 -2.30 12.13 10.44
CA PHE A 629 -1.95 11.46 11.69
C PHE A 629 -2.08 12.39 12.90
N TYR A 630 -1.58 13.61 12.80
CA TYR A 630 -1.58 14.58 13.91
C TYR A 630 -2.96 15.19 14.18
N MET A 631 -3.88 15.26 13.21
CA MET A 631 -5.27 15.69 13.47
C MET A 631 -6.02 14.73 14.40
N CYS A 632 -5.59 13.46 14.50
CA CYS A 632 -6.17 12.49 15.44
C CYS A 632 -5.87 12.84 16.91
N ILE A 633 -4.91 13.74 17.20
CA ILE A 633 -4.63 14.21 18.55
C ILE A 633 -5.79 15.05 19.09
N PRO A 634 -6.13 16.25 18.55
CA PRO A 634 -7.26 17.02 19.04
C PRO A 634 -8.59 16.31 18.83
N ALA A 635 -8.77 15.59 17.72
CA ALA A 635 -9.99 14.81 17.48
C ALA A 635 -10.18 13.68 18.51
N GLY A 636 -9.11 13.01 18.94
CA GLY A 636 -9.15 11.94 19.93
C GLY A 636 -9.49 12.46 21.33
N VAL A 637 -8.78 13.49 21.81
CA VAL A 637 -9.06 14.12 23.11
C VAL A 637 -10.49 14.64 23.19
N ALA A 638 -10.92 15.34 22.13
CA ALA A 638 -12.24 15.96 22.09
C ALA A 638 -13.38 14.93 21.91
N LEU A 639 -13.15 13.83 21.19
CA LEU A 639 -14.04 12.66 21.20
C LEU A 639 -14.07 12.01 22.59
N GLY A 640 -12.93 11.94 23.29
CA GLY A 640 -12.81 11.45 24.65
C GLY A 640 -13.59 12.26 25.68
N TYR A 641 -13.73 13.59 25.53
CA TYR A 641 -14.65 14.37 26.36
C TYR A 641 -16.11 13.93 26.17
N VAL A 642 -16.55 13.78 24.90
CA VAL A 642 -17.94 13.44 24.56
C VAL A 642 -18.27 12.01 24.98
N PHE A 643 -17.37 11.06 24.68
CA PHE A 643 -17.48 9.66 25.06
C PHE A 643 -17.39 9.47 26.58
N GLY A 644 -16.38 10.08 27.23
CA GLY A 644 -16.19 10.05 28.67
C GLY A 644 -17.39 10.62 29.42
N GLY A 645 -17.84 11.82 29.06
CA GLY A 645 -19.00 12.47 29.68
C GLY A 645 -20.32 11.71 29.45
N TYR A 646 -20.54 11.13 28.26
CA TYR A 646 -21.74 10.35 27.98
C TYR A 646 -21.76 9.02 28.75
N ILE A 647 -20.69 8.23 28.67
CA ILE A 647 -20.59 6.93 29.37
C ILE A 647 -20.52 7.12 30.88
N GLY A 648 -19.78 8.14 31.35
CA GLY A 648 -19.66 8.50 32.77
C GLY A 648 -21.00 8.81 33.43
N ASN A 649 -21.89 9.51 32.72
CA ASN A 649 -23.24 9.85 33.21
C ASN A 649 -24.27 8.70 33.10
N HIS A 650 -24.10 7.75 32.17
CA HIS A 650 -25.09 6.69 31.91
C HIS A 650 -24.73 5.31 32.46
N LEU A 651 -23.45 4.94 32.47
CA LEU A 651 -22.94 3.64 32.93
C LEU A 651 -21.93 3.76 34.08
N GLY A 652 -21.41 4.96 34.32
CA GLY A 652 -20.34 5.23 35.28
C GLY A 652 -18.96 5.18 34.63
N TRP A 653 -18.03 5.98 35.16
CA TRP A 653 -16.73 6.26 34.54
C TRP A 653 -15.89 5.01 34.22
N ARG A 654 -16.02 3.94 35.04
CA ARG A 654 -15.29 2.67 34.86
C ARG A 654 -15.56 1.99 33.51
N TRP A 655 -16.78 2.14 32.97
CA TRP A 655 -17.14 1.54 31.68
C TRP A 655 -16.48 2.21 30.48
N ALA A 656 -16.02 3.47 30.58
CA ALA A 656 -15.26 4.10 29.51
C ALA A 656 -13.96 3.34 29.26
N PHE A 657 -13.20 3.05 30.32
CA PHE A 657 -11.97 2.25 30.28
C PHE A 657 -12.20 0.82 29.74
N TYR A 658 -13.29 0.15 30.13
CA TYR A 658 -13.58 -1.18 29.59
C TYR A 658 -13.93 -1.16 28.09
N ILE A 659 -14.67 -0.15 27.62
CA ILE A 659 -15.07 -0.03 26.22
C ILE A 659 -13.89 0.34 25.31
N GLU A 660 -13.02 1.27 25.73
CA GLU A 660 -11.85 1.65 24.92
C GLU A 660 -10.76 0.56 24.88
N ALA A 661 -10.62 -0.23 25.95
CA ALA A 661 -9.79 -1.45 25.93
C ALA A 661 -10.29 -2.49 24.91
N ILE A 662 -11.61 -2.69 24.81
CA ILE A 662 -12.21 -3.57 23.79
C ILE A 662 -11.94 -3.03 22.38
N ALA A 663 -12.03 -1.71 22.18
CA ALA A 663 -11.71 -1.08 20.89
C ALA A 663 -10.23 -1.27 20.51
N MET A 664 -9.30 -1.12 21.46
CA MET A 664 -7.86 -1.31 21.21
C MET A 664 -7.48 -2.77 20.97
N ALA A 665 -8.15 -3.74 21.61
CA ALA A 665 -7.83 -5.16 21.52
C ALA A 665 -7.82 -5.70 20.07
N VAL A 666 -8.67 -5.15 19.19
CA VAL A 666 -8.67 -5.47 17.74
C VAL A 666 -7.32 -5.11 17.10
N PHE A 667 -6.76 -3.94 17.43
CA PHE A 667 -5.48 -3.47 16.89
C PHE A 667 -4.28 -4.20 17.51
N VAL A 668 -4.39 -4.63 18.78
CA VAL A 668 -3.42 -5.55 19.38
C VAL A 668 -3.32 -6.84 18.56
N ILE A 669 -4.45 -7.49 18.24
CA ILE A 669 -4.45 -8.72 17.43
C ILE A 669 -3.86 -8.47 16.03
N LEU A 670 -4.32 -7.41 15.34
CA LEU A 670 -3.82 -7.04 14.01
C LEU A 670 -2.29 -6.81 13.99
N SER A 671 -1.72 -6.22 15.05
CA SER A 671 -0.28 -5.93 15.15
C SER A 671 0.63 -7.17 15.22
N PHE A 672 0.11 -8.29 15.75
CA PHE A 672 0.84 -9.56 15.80
C PHE A 672 0.58 -10.43 14.58
N CYS A 673 -0.63 -10.37 14.00
CA CYS A 673 -1.03 -11.18 12.84
C CYS A 673 -0.51 -10.66 11.50
N ILE A 674 -0.27 -9.34 11.34
CA ILE A 674 0.06 -8.72 10.06
C ILE A 674 1.56 -8.36 9.96
N LYS A 675 2.17 -8.61 8.80
CA LYS A 675 3.51 -8.08 8.47
C LYS A 675 3.38 -6.65 7.92
N PRO A 676 4.13 -5.64 8.43
CA PRO A 676 4.04 -4.26 7.95
C PRO A 676 4.45 -4.15 6.47
N PRO A 677 4.05 -3.08 5.75
CA PRO A 677 4.37 -2.91 4.33
C PRO A 677 5.87 -2.68 4.08
N GLN A 678 6.55 -2.01 5.00
CA GLN A 678 7.95 -1.58 4.87
C GLN A 678 8.66 -1.65 6.24
N GLN A 679 9.98 -1.66 6.27
CA GLN A 679 10.78 -1.42 7.50
C GLN A 679 11.13 0.08 7.61
N LEU A 680 11.49 0.58 8.80
CA LEU A 680 12.01 1.95 8.92
C LEU A 680 13.35 2.07 8.15
N LYS A 681 13.60 3.23 7.53
CA LYS A 681 14.91 3.57 6.98
C LYS A 681 15.96 3.64 8.11
N GLY A 682 17.18 3.20 7.84
CA GLY A 682 18.31 3.22 8.80
C GLY A 682 18.44 2.00 9.72
N PHE A 683 17.74 0.89 9.45
CA PHE A 683 17.79 -0.34 10.26
C PHE A 683 18.09 -1.56 9.36
N ALA A 684 19.35 -2.01 9.32
CA ALA A 684 19.78 -3.11 8.44
C ALA A 684 19.38 -4.51 8.96
N ASP A 685 19.07 -5.41 8.02
CA ASP A 685 18.63 -6.78 8.33
C ASP A 685 19.80 -7.71 8.68
N LYS A 686 19.60 -8.59 9.66
CA LYS A 686 20.64 -9.52 10.15
C LYS A 686 20.67 -10.86 9.44
N ASP A 687 19.58 -11.25 8.78
CA ASP A 687 19.49 -12.56 8.12
C ASP A 687 20.13 -12.58 6.71
N SER A 688 20.69 -11.44 6.27
CA SER A 688 21.41 -11.27 4.99
C SER A 688 22.81 -11.89 4.96
N LYS A 689 23.42 -12.24 6.11
CA LYS A 689 24.79 -12.77 6.19
C LYS A 689 24.84 -14.26 6.57
N LYS A 690 24.60 -15.12 5.58
CA LYS A 690 25.04 -16.53 5.57
C LYS A 690 25.76 -16.85 4.25
N PRO A 691 27.09 -17.10 4.25
CA PRO A 691 27.77 -17.65 3.08
C PRO A 691 27.44 -19.14 2.94
N SER A 692 27.06 -19.56 1.74
CA SER A 692 26.85 -20.97 1.38
C SER A 692 28.07 -21.52 0.66
N THR A 693 28.98 -22.16 1.40
CA THR A 693 30.09 -22.96 0.85
C THR A 693 29.90 -24.40 1.27
N SER A 694 30.05 -25.35 0.35
CA SER A 694 29.76 -26.77 0.58
C SER A 694 30.92 -27.68 0.19
N ILE A 695 31.35 -28.52 1.15
CA ILE A 695 31.76 -29.94 0.99
C ILE A 695 33.03 -30.20 0.12
N GLU A 696 34.03 -31.04 0.45
CA GLU A 696 34.58 -31.68 1.68
C GLU A 696 35.92 -32.38 1.21
N THR A 697 36.76 -33.23 1.85
CA THR A 697 36.91 -34.01 3.11
C THR A 697 38.46 -34.17 3.36
N VAL A 698 38.87 -35.02 4.33
CA VAL A 698 40.26 -35.57 4.53
C VAL A 698 41.28 -34.59 5.18
N ALA A 699 41.96 -34.88 6.29
CA ALA A 699 41.93 -36.00 7.27
C ALA A 699 42.40 -35.51 8.67
N PRO A 700 42.21 -36.30 9.76
CA PRO A 700 42.46 -35.83 11.14
C PRO A 700 43.75 -36.36 11.80
N THR A 701 44.36 -35.58 12.70
CA THR A 701 44.98 -36.09 13.96
C THR A 701 45.31 -34.97 14.97
N ASP A 702 44.74 -35.10 16.18
CA ASP A 702 45.16 -34.66 17.52
C ASP A 702 46.26 -33.57 17.71
N ALA A 703 45.84 -32.31 17.89
CA ALA A 703 46.27 -31.44 19.00
C ALA A 703 45.38 -30.19 19.13
N GLU A 704 45.14 -29.74 20.38
CA GLU A 704 44.57 -28.44 20.81
C GLU A 704 43.45 -27.78 19.95
N ALA A 705 42.20 -28.19 20.15
CA ALA A 705 41.02 -27.48 19.64
C ALA A 705 40.08 -27.00 20.77
N SER A 706 39.97 -25.68 20.98
CA SER A 706 38.95 -25.08 21.88
C SER A 706 38.58 -23.62 21.53
N GLN A 707 38.02 -23.46 20.33
CA GLN A 707 37.04 -22.43 19.96
C GLN A 707 37.34 -20.95 20.32
N ILE A 708 37.80 -20.19 19.32
CA ILE A 708 37.71 -18.73 19.32
C ILE A 708 36.23 -18.32 19.29
N LYS A 709 35.66 -18.03 20.47
CA LYS A 709 34.31 -17.51 20.62
C LYS A 709 34.21 -16.13 19.97
N THR A 710 33.37 -16.00 18.93
CA THR A 710 32.96 -14.72 18.36
C THR A 710 32.25 -13.87 19.43
N LYS A 711 32.97 -12.89 19.98
CA LYS A 711 32.51 -12.10 21.12
C LYS A 711 31.35 -11.19 20.71
N THR A 712 30.16 -11.47 21.23
CA THR A 712 29.04 -10.53 21.17
C THR A 712 29.40 -9.21 21.87
N PRO A 713 29.01 -8.04 21.31
CA PRO A 713 29.34 -6.76 21.90
C PRO A 713 28.59 -6.57 23.23
N LYS A 714 29.36 -6.40 24.32
CA LYS A 714 28.81 -6.23 25.68
C LYS A 714 28.02 -4.91 25.78
N SER A 715 26.96 -4.92 26.59
CA SER A 715 25.98 -3.82 26.70
C SER A 715 26.57 -2.43 27.03
N LYS A 716 27.75 -2.37 27.65
CA LYS A 716 28.43 -1.10 28.00
C LYS A 716 28.63 -0.16 26.82
N ASN A 717 28.80 -0.66 25.59
CA ASN A 717 28.98 0.18 24.41
C ASN A 717 27.68 0.88 23.97
N LEU A 718 26.50 0.32 24.28
CA LEU A 718 25.22 0.86 23.82
C LEU A 718 24.87 2.20 24.48
N VAL A 719 25.15 2.33 25.80
CA VAL A 719 24.90 3.57 26.55
C VAL A 719 25.85 4.68 26.12
N VAL A 720 27.11 4.34 25.81
CA VAL A 720 28.10 5.30 25.30
C VAL A 720 27.72 5.80 23.90
N LEU A 721 27.24 4.92 23.02
CA LEU A 721 26.74 5.30 21.70
C LEU A 721 25.50 6.19 21.82
N PHE A 722 24.49 5.78 22.59
CA PHE A 722 23.29 6.58 22.86
C PHE A 722 23.61 7.97 23.46
N GLY A 723 24.64 8.05 24.31
CA GLY A 723 25.15 9.32 24.84
C GLY A 723 25.81 10.22 23.78
N LYS A 724 26.44 9.65 22.75
CA LYS A 724 26.90 10.40 21.56
C LYS A 724 25.72 10.88 20.71
N ASP A 725 24.78 9.98 20.40
CA ASP A 725 23.58 10.26 19.60
C ASP A 725 22.79 11.44 20.22
N LEU A 726 22.57 11.41 21.54
CA LEU A 726 21.94 12.51 22.30
C LEU A 726 22.77 13.80 22.28
N LYS A 727 24.11 13.72 22.43
CA LYS A 727 24.96 14.92 22.39
C LYS A 727 24.94 15.59 21.02
N ALA A 728 24.89 14.81 19.94
CA ALA A 728 24.73 15.34 18.58
C ALA A 728 23.36 16.06 18.43
N LEU A 729 22.26 15.40 18.83
CA LEU A 729 20.92 15.98 18.81
C LEU A 729 20.83 17.29 19.63
N PHE A 730 21.38 17.31 20.85
CA PHE A 730 21.44 18.51 21.69
C PHE A 730 22.53 19.52 21.30
N SER A 731 23.25 19.30 20.19
CA SER A 731 24.08 20.32 19.55
C SER A 731 23.33 21.05 18.42
N GLU A 732 22.22 20.49 17.91
CA GLU A 732 21.44 21.09 16.83
C GLU A 732 20.58 22.26 17.32
N LYS A 733 21.05 23.48 17.01
CA LYS A 733 20.40 24.73 17.45
C LYS A 733 18.95 24.82 16.98
N VAL A 734 18.68 24.36 15.76
CA VAL A 734 17.33 24.35 15.15
C VAL A 734 16.38 23.44 15.93
N PHE A 735 16.82 22.25 16.31
CA PHE A 735 16.07 21.32 17.15
C PHE A 735 15.73 21.95 18.51
N ILE A 736 16.73 22.55 19.19
CA ILE A 736 16.55 23.19 20.49
C ILE A 736 15.51 24.31 20.44
N VAL A 737 15.60 25.23 19.48
CA VAL A 737 14.65 26.35 19.37
C VAL A 737 13.25 25.86 19.01
N ASN A 738 13.12 24.86 18.14
CA ASN A 738 11.83 24.24 17.84
C ASN A 738 11.19 23.62 19.10
N VAL A 739 11.96 22.83 19.86
CA VAL A 739 11.47 22.14 21.06
C VAL A 739 11.18 23.12 22.20
N LEU A 740 11.96 24.19 22.39
CA LEU A 740 11.64 25.23 23.39
C LEU A 740 10.31 25.94 23.09
N GLY A 741 10.02 26.25 21.82
CA GLY A 741 8.72 26.78 21.42
C GLY A 741 7.61 25.76 21.66
N TYR A 742 7.86 24.49 21.32
CA TYR A 742 6.90 23.39 21.44
C TYR A 742 6.60 23.01 22.91
N ILE A 743 7.57 23.09 23.82
CA ILE A 743 7.36 23.00 25.28
C ILE A 743 6.42 24.11 25.73
N THR A 744 6.73 25.36 25.37
CA THR A 744 5.98 26.55 25.80
C THR A 744 4.54 26.53 25.28
N TYR A 745 4.34 26.03 24.06
CA TYR A 745 3.04 25.74 23.46
C TYR A 745 2.29 24.65 24.24
N ASN A 746 2.88 23.47 24.43
CA ASN A 746 2.21 22.34 25.10
C ASN A 746 1.90 22.62 26.58
N PHE A 747 2.64 23.51 27.25
CA PHE A 747 2.27 23.97 28.60
C PHE A 747 0.88 24.63 28.64
N VAL A 748 0.45 25.29 27.56
CA VAL A 748 -0.90 25.87 27.48
C VAL A 748 -1.91 24.82 27.00
N ILE A 749 -1.55 24.01 26.00
CA ILE A 749 -2.45 22.98 25.45
C ILE A 749 -2.78 21.90 26.49
N GLY A 750 -1.82 21.49 27.33
CA GLY A 750 -2.05 20.56 28.44
C GLY A 750 -3.11 21.06 29.40
N ALA A 751 -2.91 22.27 29.94
CA ALA A 751 -3.86 22.89 30.85
C ALA A 751 -5.25 23.10 30.21
N TYR A 752 -5.32 23.48 28.93
CA TYR A 752 -6.59 23.54 28.18
C TYR A 752 -7.23 22.15 28.03
N SER A 753 -6.45 21.13 27.68
CA SER A 753 -6.94 19.77 27.40
C SER A 753 -7.49 19.04 28.63
N TYR A 754 -7.08 19.47 29.82
CA TYR A 754 -7.52 18.85 31.07
C TYR A 754 -8.54 19.72 31.81
N TRP A 755 -8.32 21.04 31.91
CA TRP A 755 -9.20 21.94 32.65
C TRP A 755 -10.24 22.69 31.79
N GLY A 756 -10.19 22.57 30.47
CA GLY A 756 -11.02 23.33 29.52
C GLY A 756 -12.52 23.31 29.83
N PRO A 757 -13.18 22.14 29.89
CA PRO A 757 -14.61 22.04 30.18
C PRO A 757 -14.99 22.66 31.54
N LYS A 758 -14.20 22.38 32.58
CA LYS A 758 -14.42 22.89 33.95
C LYS A 758 -14.21 24.40 34.07
N ALA A 759 -13.22 24.96 33.36
CA ALA A 759 -13.05 26.40 33.22
C ALA A 759 -14.21 27.03 32.43
N GLY A 760 -14.67 26.38 31.36
CA GLY A 760 -15.85 26.78 30.59
C GLY A 760 -17.13 26.85 31.45
N PHE A 761 -17.41 25.80 32.22
CA PHE A 761 -18.48 25.78 33.22
C PHE A 761 -18.26 26.87 34.29
N GLY A 762 -17.03 26.98 34.82
CA GLY A 762 -16.65 27.93 35.86
C GLY A 762 -16.94 29.38 35.48
N ILE A 763 -16.55 29.78 34.26
CA ILE A 763 -16.62 31.16 33.72
C ILE A 763 -18.01 31.47 33.12
N TYR A 764 -18.58 30.55 32.33
CA TYR A 764 -19.75 30.81 31.48
C TYR A 764 -21.03 30.04 31.87
N LYS A 765 -20.97 29.15 32.87
CA LYS A 765 -22.10 28.31 33.32
C LYS A 765 -22.73 27.45 32.21
N MET A 766 -21.89 26.96 31.28
CA MET A 766 -22.32 26.07 30.19
C MET A 766 -22.83 24.74 30.74
N LYS A 767 -24.11 24.41 30.54
CA LYS A 767 -24.70 23.16 31.08
C LYS A 767 -24.06 21.88 30.54
N ASN A 768 -23.64 21.88 29.27
CA ASN A 768 -23.05 20.73 28.59
C ASN A 768 -21.62 21.08 28.13
N ALA A 769 -20.76 21.47 29.08
CA ALA A 769 -19.43 21.99 28.77
C ALA A 769 -18.59 21.03 27.91
N ASP A 770 -18.59 19.74 28.22
CA ASP A 770 -17.82 18.70 27.53
C ASP A 770 -18.26 18.51 26.07
N MET A 771 -19.57 18.61 25.81
CA MET A 771 -20.11 18.53 24.44
C MET A 771 -19.78 19.78 23.63
N ILE A 772 -19.76 20.96 24.26
CA ILE A 772 -19.47 22.23 23.58
C ILE A 772 -17.97 22.33 23.27
N PHE A 773 -17.10 22.08 24.26
CA PHE A 773 -15.65 22.07 24.05
C PHE A 773 -15.25 20.90 23.14
N GLY A 774 -15.78 19.69 23.35
CA GLY A 774 -15.50 18.54 22.48
C GLY A 774 -15.92 18.78 21.02
N GLY A 775 -17.16 19.25 20.80
CA GLY A 775 -17.63 19.59 19.46
C GLY A 775 -16.79 20.69 18.79
N LEU A 776 -16.36 21.69 19.55
CA LEU A 776 -15.51 22.77 19.05
C LEU A 776 -14.10 22.28 18.69
N THR A 777 -13.43 21.58 19.61
CA THR A 777 -12.04 21.13 19.44
C THR A 777 -11.91 20.03 18.39
N ILE A 778 -12.92 19.17 18.14
CA ILE A 778 -12.92 18.26 16.97
C ILE A 778 -12.87 19.08 15.68
N ILE A 779 -13.79 20.04 15.52
CA ILE A 779 -13.93 20.81 14.27
C ILE A 779 -12.69 21.70 14.06
N CYS A 780 -12.30 22.46 15.08
CA CYS A 780 -11.19 23.40 15.02
C CYS A 780 -9.83 22.68 14.95
N GLY A 781 -9.68 21.53 15.61
CA GLY A 781 -8.47 20.71 15.57
C GLY A 781 -8.21 20.06 14.21
N ILE A 782 -9.25 19.50 13.57
CA ILE A 782 -9.14 18.92 12.23
C ILE A 782 -8.87 20.01 11.18
N ILE A 783 -9.64 21.11 11.19
CA ILE A 783 -9.48 22.22 10.25
C ILE A 783 -8.12 22.90 10.45
N GLY A 784 -7.72 23.15 11.69
CA GLY A 784 -6.44 23.75 12.05
C GLY A 784 -5.26 22.88 11.59
N THR A 785 -5.17 21.62 12.04
CA THR A 785 -4.02 20.76 11.75
C THR A 785 -3.85 20.49 10.25
N LEU A 786 -4.95 20.17 9.53
CA LEU A 786 -4.88 19.98 8.08
C LEU A 786 -4.62 21.29 7.32
N GLY A 787 -5.19 22.40 7.79
CA GLY A 787 -4.93 23.73 7.25
C GLY A 787 -3.46 24.14 7.40
N GLY A 788 -2.83 23.83 8.53
CA GLY A 788 -1.41 24.05 8.78
C GLY A 788 -0.50 23.29 7.82
N SER A 789 -0.72 21.98 7.65
CA SER A 789 0.00 21.18 6.64
C SER A 789 -0.21 21.72 5.22
N TYR A 790 -1.46 22.04 4.85
CA TYR A 790 -1.79 22.54 3.51
C TYR A 790 -1.18 23.92 3.23
N VAL A 791 -1.15 24.83 4.20
CA VAL A 791 -0.46 26.12 4.08
C VAL A 791 1.05 25.92 3.95
N LEU A 792 1.65 25.00 4.72
CA LEU A 792 3.08 24.69 4.61
C LEU A 792 3.46 24.14 3.22
N ASP A 793 2.66 23.22 2.68
CA ASP A 793 2.83 22.71 1.30
C ASP A 793 2.68 23.83 0.25
N ARG A 794 1.78 24.80 0.47
CA ARG A 794 1.55 25.94 -0.43
C ARG A 794 2.64 27.00 -0.42
N ILE A 795 3.41 27.14 0.66
CA ILE A 795 4.50 28.13 0.78
C ILE A 795 5.90 27.54 0.53
N ASN A 796 5.98 26.31 0.03
CA ASN A 796 7.16 25.43 0.02
C ASN A 796 7.66 25.10 1.43
N ALA A 797 7.62 23.81 1.78
CA ALA A 797 8.00 23.26 3.07
C ALA A 797 9.51 23.30 3.34
N THR A 798 10.04 24.50 3.64
CA THR A 798 11.41 24.73 4.08
C THR A 798 11.42 25.12 5.56
N LEU A 799 12.46 24.73 6.31
CA LEU A 799 12.54 24.97 7.76
C LEU A 799 12.28 26.44 8.16
N SER A 800 12.81 27.41 7.42
CA SER A 800 12.53 28.85 7.64
C SER A 800 11.04 29.22 7.40
N ASN A 801 10.40 28.65 6.38
CA ASN A 801 8.97 28.87 6.15
C ASN A 801 8.10 28.18 7.20
N THR A 802 8.54 27.03 7.71
CA THR A 802 7.90 26.35 8.83
C THR A 802 7.93 27.21 10.09
N PHE A 803 9.07 27.83 10.45
CA PHE A 803 9.12 28.77 11.59
C PHE A 803 8.24 30.02 11.40
N LYS A 804 8.15 30.57 10.17
CA LYS A 804 7.23 31.68 9.87
C LYS A 804 5.78 31.29 10.12
N LEU A 805 5.37 30.10 9.68
CA LEU A 805 4.04 29.56 9.92
C LEU A 805 3.79 29.34 11.43
N LEU A 806 4.70 28.68 12.14
CA LEU A 806 4.62 28.41 13.58
C LEU A 806 4.45 29.69 14.39
N ALA A 807 5.31 30.69 14.15
CA ALA A 807 5.27 31.96 14.86
C ALA A 807 4.00 32.77 14.55
N ALA A 808 3.63 32.92 13.27
CA ALA A 808 2.49 33.74 12.87
C ALA A 808 1.14 33.14 13.32
N SER A 809 0.95 31.83 13.12
CA SER A 809 -0.27 31.13 13.54
C SER A 809 -0.44 31.15 15.05
N THR A 810 0.63 30.89 15.81
CA THR A 810 0.59 30.90 17.29
C THR A 810 0.40 32.30 17.86
N LEU A 811 1.01 33.35 17.27
CA LEU A 811 0.81 34.73 17.68
C LEU A 811 -0.65 35.19 17.51
N LEU A 812 -1.24 34.89 16.35
CA LEU A 812 -2.63 35.23 16.07
C LEU A 812 -3.59 34.39 16.92
N GLY A 813 -3.34 33.08 17.03
CA GLY A 813 -4.13 32.17 17.87
C GLY A 813 -4.12 32.56 19.36
N ALA A 814 -2.95 32.94 19.89
CA ALA A 814 -2.80 33.50 21.23
C ALA A 814 -3.67 34.75 21.43
N ALA A 815 -3.63 35.70 20.49
CA ALA A 815 -4.44 36.91 20.54
C ALA A 815 -5.95 36.61 20.50
N PHE A 816 -6.40 35.70 19.62
CA PHE A 816 -7.80 35.30 19.53
C PHE A 816 -8.28 34.58 20.81
N CYS A 817 -7.55 33.59 21.33
CA CYS A 817 -7.92 32.91 22.56
C CYS A 817 -7.88 33.83 23.79
N PHE A 818 -6.88 34.70 23.93
CA PHE A 818 -6.79 35.66 25.04
C PHE A 818 -7.98 36.63 25.00
N THR A 819 -8.30 37.16 23.82
CA THR A 819 -9.47 38.04 23.63
C THR A 819 -10.78 37.30 23.90
N ALA A 820 -10.92 36.04 23.47
CA ALA A 820 -12.10 35.23 23.74
C ALA A 820 -12.36 35.09 25.25
N PHE A 821 -11.33 34.78 26.05
CA PHE A 821 -11.50 34.66 27.51
C PHE A 821 -11.82 35.97 28.21
N LEU A 822 -11.59 37.14 27.60
CA LEU A 822 -12.08 38.44 28.11
C LEU A 822 -13.59 38.65 27.86
N MET A 823 -14.18 38.01 26.85
CA MET A 823 -15.58 38.23 26.46
C MET A 823 -16.56 37.78 27.55
N LYS A 824 -17.50 38.65 27.94
CA LYS A 824 -18.57 38.30 28.90
C LYS A 824 -19.69 37.44 28.30
N ASN A 825 -19.89 37.49 26.98
CA ASN A 825 -20.91 36.73 26.27
C ASN A 825 -20.37 35.37 25.81
N MET A 826 -21.06 34.28 26.15
CA MET A 826 -20.72 32.90 25.80
C MET A 826 -20.58 32.68 24.28
N TYR A 827 -21.48 33.24 23.46
CA TYR A 827 -21.43 33.05 22.00
C TYR A 827 -20.27 33.79 21.36
N ALA A 828 -19.92 34.98 21.88
CA ALA A 828 -18.75 35.73 21.44
C ALA A 828 -17.42 35.08 21.90
N PHE A 829 -17.42 34.43 23.07
CA PHE A 829 -16.32 33.54 23.47
C PHE A 829 -16.17 32.40 22.47
N ILE A 830 -17.23 31.61 22.21
CA ILE A 830 -17.16 30.45 21.29
C ILE A 830 -16.65 30.87 19.90
N ALA A 831 -17.18 31.96 19.33
CA ALA A 831 -16.78 32.41 17.99
C ALA A 831 -15.29 32.83 17.90
N LEU A 832 -14.78 33.59 18.87
CA LEU A 832 -13.37 34.01 18.88
C LEU A 832 -12.43 32.85 19.28
N PHE A 833 -12.88 31.98 20.19
CA PHE A 833 -12.12 30.81 20.63
C PHE A 833 -12.00 29.77 19.51
N ALA A 834 -13.02 29.61 18.65
CA ALA A 834 -12.94 28.78 17.44
C ALA A 834 -11.81 29.21 16.49
N VAL A 835 -11.74 30.51 16.19
CA VAL A 835 -10.68 31.09 15.33
C VAL A 835 -9.32 30.92 16.00
N GLY A 836 -9.24 31.12 17.31
CA GLY A 836 -8.05 30.87 18.11
C GLY A 836 -7.58 29.41 18.06
N GLU A 837 -8.47 28.43 18.29
CA GLU A 837 -8.16 27.00 18.21
C GLU A 837 -7.68 26.58 16.82
N ILE A 838 -8.35 27.02 15.74
CA ILE A 838 -7.92 26.70 14.36
C ILE A 838 -6.47 27.18 14.11
N LEU A 839 -6.13 28.39 14.58
CA LEU A 839 -4.78 28.94 14.45
C LEU A 839 -3.76 28.26 15.37
N ILE A 840 -4.19 27.85 16.57
CA ILE A 840 -3.35 27.12 17.54
C ILE A 840 -3.05 25.69 17.07
N PHE A 841 -3.99 25.00 16.41
CA PHE A 841 -3.76 23.63 15.91
C PHE A 841 -3.02 23.58 14.57
N ALA A 842 -2.91 24.68 13.82
CA ALA A 842 -2.12 24.74 12.59
C ALA A 842 -0.62 24.38 12.78
N PRO A 843 0.07 24.78 13.86
CA PRO A 843 1.38 24.26 14.26
C PRO A 843 1.55 22.74 14.35
N GLN A 844 0.48 21.96 14.59
CA GLN A 844 0.59 20.61 15.16
C GLN A 844 1.35 19.60 14.28
N ALA A 845 1.24 19.68 12.95
CA ALA A 845 2.06 18.88 12.03
C ALA A 845 3.38 19.60 11.62
N PRO A 846 3.37 20.89 11.23
CA PRO A 846 4.58 21.69 10.96
C PRO A 846 5.69 21.60 12.02
N VAL A 847 5.37 21.60 13.31
CA VAL A 847 6.37 21.52 14.39
C VAL A 847 7.12 20.17 14.41
N ASN A 848 6.43 19.09 14.05
CA ASN A 848 7.01 17.75 14.00
C ASN A 848 7.78 17.51 12.68
N PHE A 849 7.40 18.17 11.58
CA PHE A 849 8.23 18.24 10.36
C PHE A 849 9.64 18.80 10.67
N VAL A 850 9.75 19.87 11.46
CA VAL A 850 11.06 20.41 11.88
C VAL A 850 11.87 19.36 12.63
N CYS A 851 11.28 18.62 13.58
CA CYS A 851 11.98 17.55 14.31
C CYS A 851 12.53 16.43 13.40
N LEU A 852 11.89 16.16 12.26
CA LEU A 852 12.32 15.14 11.29
C LEU A 852 13.36 15.66 10.28
N HIS A 853 13.31 16.95 9.90
CA HIS A 853 14.14 17.53 8.84
C HIS A 853 15.39 18.28 9.35
N CYS A 854 15.44 18.72 10.61
CA CYS A 854 16.64 19.34 11.18
C CYS A 854 17.73 18.34 11.62
N VAL A 855 17.54 17.04 11.41
CA VAL A 855 18.45 15.96 11.83
C VAL A 855 18.67 14.91 10.73
N ARG A 856 19.79 14.19 10.81
CA ARG A 856 20.13 13.07 9.93
C ARG A 856 19.14 11.89 10.09
N PRO A 857 18.95 11.04 9.06
CA PRO A 857 18.03 9.89 9.09
C PRO A 857 18.14 9.00 10.34
N ASN A 858 19.37 8.62 10.70
CA ASN A 858 19.66 7.75 11.85
C ASN A 858 19.28 8.37 13.22
N LEU A 859 19.17 9.69 13.30
CA LEU A 859 18.76 10.43 14.50
C LEU A 859 17.25 10.75 14.55
N ARG A 860 16.48 10.59 13.45
CA ARG A 860 15.05 10.96 13.42
C ARG A 860 14.20 10.28 14.52
N PRO A 861 14.31 8.97 14.80
CA PRO A 861 13.53 8.35 15.88
C PRO A 861 13.93 8.86 17.26
N LEU A 862 15.21 9.20 17.45
CA LEU A 862 15.71 9.79 18.69
C LEU A 862 15.21 11.23 18.84
N SER A 863 15.24 12.04 17.78
CA SER A 863 14.68 13.39 17.72
C SER A 863 13.21 13.40 18.15
N MET A 864 12.38 12.54 17.55
CA MET A 864 10.96 12.41 17.90
C MET A 864 10.74 11.93 19.34
N ALA A 865 11.52 10.96 19.82
CA ALA A 865 11.43 10.48 21.20
C ALA A 865 11.85 11.56 22.21
N SER A 866 12.97 12.24 21.97
CA SER A 866 13.47 13.32 22.82
C SER A 866 12.57 14.55 22.81
N SER A 867 12.03 14.97 21.65
CA SER A 867 11.08 16.08 21.61
C SER A 867 9.81 15.74 22.39
N THR A 868 9.27 14.52 22.22
CA THR A 868 8.09 14.01 22.96
C THR A 868 8.33 14.00 24.47
N VAL A 869 9.47 13.47 24.92
CA VAL A 869 9.82 13.42 26.35
C VAL A 869 10.00 14.84 26.93
N LEU A 870 10.58 15.78 26.18
CA LEU A 870 10.80 17.16 26.62
C LEU A 870 9.51 17.99 26.69
N ILE A 871 8.65 17.94 25.67
CA ILE A 871 7.35 18.64 25.71
C ILE A 871 6.44 18.12 26.81
N HIS A 872 6.62 16.85 27.20
CA HIS A 872 5.89 16.29 28.33
C HIS A 872 6.50 16.74 29.67
N ILE A 873 7.78 16.44 29.97
CA ILE A 873 8.42 16.82 31.24
C ILE A 873 8.26 18.31 31.58
N LEU A 874 8.36 19.20 30.58
CA LEU A 874 8.42 20.65 30.78
C LEU A 874 7.16 21.39 30.33
N GLY A 875 6.24 20.74 29.61
CA GLY A 875 5.04 21.35 29.03
C GLY A 875 3.74 20.89 29.69
N ASP A 876 3.02 19.97 29.05
CA ASP A 876 1.66 19.61 29.48
C ASP A 876 1.60 18.96 30.88
N VAL A 877 2.58 18.11 31.23
CA VAL A 877 2.62 17.38 32.50
C VAL A 877 2.70 18.29 33.73
N PRO A 878 3.63 19.27 33.84
CA PRO A 878 3.60 20.22 34.95
C PRO A 878 2.43 21.22 34.84
N SER A 879 1.89 21.49 33.65
CA SER A 879 0.84 22.49 33.48
C SER A 879 -0.45 22.17 34.22
N SER A 880 -0.92 20.91 34.19
CA SER A 880 -2.21 20.53 34.79
C SER A 880 -2.22 20.63 36.32
N PRO A 881 -1.24 20.07 37.08
CA PRO A 881 -1.16 20.28 38.53
C PRO A 881 -0.88 21.74 38.92
N LEU A 882 -0.03 22.46 38.17
CA LEU A 882 0.27 23.87 38.46
C LEU A 882 -0.95 24.77 38.23
N TYR A 883 -1.74 24.52 37.20
CA TYR A 883 -3.00 25.24 36.97
C TYR A 883 -4.04 24.93 38.04
N GLY A 884 -4.20 23.65 38.45
CA GLY A 884 -5.06 23.26 39.55
C GLY A 884 -4.70 24.02 40.84
N LYS A 885 -3.41 23.99 41.22
CA LYS A 885 -2.90 24.74 42.39
C LYS A 885 -3.07 26.26 42.25
N MET A 886 -2.80 26.83 41.08
CA MET A 886 -3.02 28.26 40.83
C MET A 886 -4.50 28.62 40.98
N GLN A 887 -5.41 27.76 40.50
CA GLN A 887 -6.85 27.95 40.63
C GLN A 887 -7.33 27.80 42.07
N ASP A 888 -6.76 26.91 42.87
CA ASP A 888 -7.06 26.78 44.31
C ASP A 888 -6.66 28.04 45.10
N HIS A 889 -5.55 28.69 44.72
CA HIS A 889 -5.12 29.97 45.30
C HIS A 889 -5.93 31.18 44.79
N LEU A 890 -6.12 31.32 43.47
CA LEU A 890 -6.77 32.49 42.85
C LEU A 890 -8.30 32.45 42.93
N LYS A 891 -8.88 31.24 43.01
CA LYS A 891 -10.33 30.96 43.06
C LYS A 891 -11.15 31.65 41.96
N ASN A 892 -10.53 31.92 40.81
CA ASN A 892 -11.10 32.71 39.73
C ASN A 892 -10.65 32.15 38.38
N TRP A 893 -11.47 31.26 37.81
CA TRP A 893 -11.17 30.55 36.57
C TRP A 893 -10.73 31.49 35.44
N ARG A 894 -11.41 32.64 35.25
CA ARG A 894 -11.06 33.62 34.21
C ARG A 894 -9.67 34.20 34.38
N LYS A 895 -9.26 34.55 35.61
CA LYS A 895 -7.87 35.02 35.87
C LYS A 895 -6.86 33.90 35.61
N SER A 896 -7.12 32.70 36.14
CA SER A 896 -6.26 31.53 35.97
C SER A 896 -6.05 31.19 34.49
N THR A 897 -7.12 31.16 33.69
CA THR A 897 -7.03 30.86 32.24
C THR A 897 -6.23 31.92 31.51
N LEU A 898 -6.54 33.22 31.69
CA LEU A 898 -5.82 34.32 31.01
C LEU A 898 -4.32 34.32 31.30
N ILE A 899 -3.91 34.00 32.54
CA ILE A 899 -2.50 33.87 32.91
C ILE A 899 -1.83 32.76 32.08
N ILE A 900 -2.41 31.54 32.02
CA ILE A 900 -1.84 30.49 31.18
C ILE A 900 -1.91 30.82 29.68
N THR A 901 -3.02 31.39 29.17
CA THR A 901 -3.14 31.78 27.75
C THR A 901 -2.01 32.71 27.30
N SER A 902 -1.55 33.61 28.18
CA SER A 902 -0.46 34.55 27.86
C SER A 902 0.88 33.88 27.53
N ILE A 903 1.09 32.63 27.96
CA ILE A 903 2.32 31.87 27.69
C ILE A 903 2.46 31.53 26.19
N LEU A 904 1.36 31.48 25.43
CA LEU A 904 1.40 31.29 23.97
C LEU A 904 2.16 32.42 23.23
N PHE A 905 2.15 33.65 23.76
CA PHE A 905 2.95 34.73 23.18
C PHE A 905 4.45 34.45 23.29
N LEU A 906 4.90 33.79 24.36
CA LEU A 906 6.29 33.36 24.51
C LEU A 906 6.64 32.23 23.53
N ALA A 907 5.73 31.28 23.30
CA ALA A 907 5.93 30.23 22.28
C ALA A 907 6.09 30.85 20.87
N ALA A 908 5.25 31.82 20.52
CA ALA A 908 5.34 32.55 19.25
C ALA A 908 6.65 33.35 19.12
N ILE A 909 7.15 33.97 20.20
CA ILE A 909 8.45 34.66 20.22
C ILE A 909 9.59 33.66 19.99
N ILE A 910 9.58 32.50 20.66
CA ILE A 910 10.64 31.49 20.53
C ILE A 910 10.68 30.93 19.09
N TRP A 911 9.54 30.58 18.50
CA TRP A 911 9.50 30.16 17.10
C TRP A 911 9.84 31.31 16.12
N GLY A 912 9.58 32.56 16.51
CA GLY A 912 10.02 33.76 15.77
C GLY A 912 11.54 33.89 15.67
N ILE A 913 12.30 33.48 16.70
CA ILE A 913 13.77 33.41 16.66
C ILE A 913 14.23 32.41 15.58
N GLY A 914 13.52 31.28 15.44
CA GLY A 914 13.80 30.24 14.45
C GLY A 914 13.78 30.72 12.99
N ILE A 915 13.05 31.80 12.68
CA ILE A 915 12.96 32.38 11.34
C ILE A 915 14.34 32.88 10.84
N PHE A 916 15.19 33.35 11.75
CA PHE A 916 16.48 34.00 11.46
C PHE A 916 17.68 33.04 11.58
N MET A 917 17.43 31.74 11.77
CA MET A 917 18.49 30.74 11.92
C MET A 917 18.92 30.17 10.57
N ASN A 918 20.23 30.01 10.37
CA ASN A 918 20.75 29.24 9.24
C ASN A 918 20.35 27.76 9.41
N SER A 919 19.27 27.36 8.76
CA SER A 919 18.70 26.02 8.80
C SER A 919 19.02 25.26 7.51
N VAL A 920 19.82 24.19 7.61
CA VAL A 920 20.02 23.22 6.53
C VAL A 920 19.02 22.08 6.74
N ASP A 921 18.38 21.61 5.66
CA ASP A 921 17.60 20.37 5.71
C ASP A 921 18.57 19.17 5.68
N ARG A 922 18.61 18.41 6.77
CA ARG A 922 19.52 17.28 6.95
C ARG A 922 18.83 15.94 6.69
N SER A 923 17.57 15.95 6.23
CA SER A 923 16.74 14.76 6.07
C SER A 923 17.31 13.72 5.12
N ASN A 924 18.21 14.12 4.21
CA ASN A 924 18.78 13.30 3.15
C ASN A 924 20.32 13.14 3.25
N GLU A 925 20.94 13.55 4.36
CA GLU A 925 22.37 13.26 4.61
C GLU A 925 22.59 11.75 4.82
N VAL A 926 23.66 11.20 4.23
CA VAL A 926 24.07 9.78 4.38
C VAL A 926 24.78 9.56 5.73
N SER A 927 24.89 8.30 6.18
CA SER A 927 25.48 7.93 7.46
C SER A 927 27.01 7.83 7.41
N GLU A 928 27.69 8.53 8.32
CA GLU A 928 29.15 8.42 8.58
C GLU A 928 29.59 6.99 8.98
N ASP A 929 28.67 6.12 9.43
CA ASP A 929 28.96 4.71 9.69
C ASP A 929 29.25 3.91 8.40
N ASP A 930 28.76 4.37 7.23
CA ASP A 930 28.98 3.72 5.93
C ASP A 930 30.34 4.13 5.32
N GLU A 931 30.67 5.43 5.34
CA GLU A 931 31.99 5.98 4.93
C GLU A 931 33.14 5.27 5.66
N VAL A 932 32.92 4.90 6.93
CA VAL A 932 33.91 4.26 7.81
C VAL A 932 34.06 2.75 7.58
N GLU A 933 33.21 2.09 6.76
CA GLU A 933 33.53 0.79 6.15
C GLU A 933 34.22 0.94 4.78
N GLU A 934 33.90 1.97 3.95
CA GLU A 934 34.62 2.22 2.69
C GLU A 934 36.10 2.58 2.92
N ASP A 935 36.41 3.53 3.83
CA ASP A 935 37.78 3.85 4.28
C ASP A 935 38.57 2.59 4.73
N LYS A 936 37.86 1.59 5.31
CA LYS A 936 38.45 0.32 5.78
C LYS A 936 38.52 -0.78 4.74
N LEU A 937 37.83 -0.64 3.61
CA LEU A 937 38.05 -1.47 2.43
C LEU A 937 39.20 -0.91 1.60
N GLU A 938 39.25 0.40 1.35
CA GLU A 938 40.34 1.02 0.59
C GLU A 938 41.70 0.84 1.29
N SER A 939 41.80 1.21 2.57
CA SER A 939 43.04 1.01 3.36
C SER A 939 43.43 -0.46 3.57
N LYS A 940 42.54 -1.42 3.31
CA LYS A 940 42.89 -2.86 3.23
C LYS A 940 43.37 -3.27 1.84
N THR A 941 42.78 -2.72 0.80
CA THR A 941 43.14 -3.01 -0.60
C THR A 941 44.56 -2.51 -0.88
N GLU A 942 44.90 -1.28 -0.49
CA GLU A 942 46.28 -0.74 -0.63
C GLU A 942 47.33 -1.61 0.09
N ASN A 943 47.04 -2.06 1.32
CA ASN A 943 47.92 -2.93 2.09
C ASN A 943 48.03 -4.38 1.52
N SER A 944 47.18 -4.77 0.56
CA SER A 944 47.28 -6.06 -0.14
C SER A 944 48.06 -5.98 -1.46
N THR A 945 48.39 -4.77 -1.93
CA THR A 945 49.19 -4.52 -3.16
C THR A 945 50.67 -4.24 -2.89
N LEU A 946 51.15 -4.45 -1.65
CA LEU A 946 52.50 -4.15 -1.19
C LEU A 946 53.15 -5.29 -0.36
N ALA A 947 52.73 -6.54 -0.60
CA ALA A 947 53.22 -7.75 0.07
C ALA A 947 53.52 -8.87 -0.94
#